data_AF-A0A9N8HTH8-F1
#
_entry.id   AF-A0A9N8HTH8-F1
#
_cell.length_a   1.000
_cell.length_b   1.000
_cell.length_c   1.000
_cell.angle_alpha   90.00
_cell.angle_beta   90.00
_cell.angle_gamma   90.00
#
_symmetry.space_group_name_H-M   'P 1'
#
loop_
_entity.id
_entity.type
_entity.pdbx_description
1 polymer ?
#
loop_
_entity_poly.entity_id
_entity_poly.type
_entity_poly.pdbx_seq_one_letter_code
_entity_poly.pdbx_strand_id
1 'polypeptide(L)'
;MSFNRAQRVLLGVICTAFVASAEPSRLRKAQENPQVPMGFQSGPDPGATYGGNIIYRPDSNRIYVTGASNGNYFKSADAVDRNSNVAADTTSCFLGIADMPSADNAGTPPSWVHAQQWETSVPEACNVIHVDQNPVNLPENNTRIAEKLYLLGFTSNNGLMEPLRIQSAFPAEQYGMIMDVDILKNQPDSTDFTTTFWGGRLLQDGPVQYPIDMTVDDNGNIYVVSLQTFETAPISRNTRPTQVAKQMVDPLLTPYGSEYNMLIEQFLYDNPGYDDGVGVPEDPSNVQIDTTIVDNWRKPFSPENGSGGAIVAGVAYLGGVLVVVGTTNGHSQVFGNELAKSMNHTDTSMDAFVTKIVPDSGKYYQFVADNGAPAAESAQPMHKRSATSFMSIDYKDDYVMGMCYSPADPDNFYLVGTTEGQMDRTINQLVQGEIHAFLMKVNVWTLLPAWTKQIGGDPIKKDVVRGLACAVTDDGQDVYMAGIVENGGSLSLYQQNSFGGDDIFLLQVDAGDGRLVFLRQIGTSGNDRLSPDGVATDAYGNAILMGNTDGSFYRSRQFDQESEKSDDVFIMSVMRGTGDYKEPQVPDASESAPSTATSTTTTEQPSGETTPSEQEPADDAASTVEQGLSDAETATNEQAPEPQQPQEEEHEKETPSEDPMDQLPAPAGGSLSDAFGDKPMIYTNIGSVEHPHEEEEGSPKSRQRYGLVMFFILIAIVGLITGLLAYRQMTTGDTPTDRDAVLGYLSEFDVDDIDLKQSATGGYHCSYTNDLAHGINARAVSREGLFGPMGFSPKSGTTNDPLLQIHGQNSHAEGEIHFSDEPELDDLSSIGSGIGTPGRHSTDAALIDDYDGINRPSSVVVL
;
A
#
# COMPACT_ATOMS: atom_id res chain seq x y z
N MET A 1 -38.13 -16.50 -45.58
CA MET A 1 -38.78 -15.24 -45.17
C MET A 1 -37.69 -14.25 -44.82
N SER A 2 -37.48 -13.21 -45.62
CA SER A 2 -36.42 -12.21 -45.38
C SER A 2 -36.93 -11.13 -44.44
N PHE A 3 -36.42 -11.10 -43.20
CA PHE A 3 -36.67 -9.99 -42.29
C PHE A 3 -35.84 -8.77 -42.71
N ASN A 4 -36.51 -7.62 -42.81
CA ASN A 4 -35.96 -6.39 -43.34
C ASN A 4 -35.02 -5.74 -42.30
N ARG A 5 -33.93 -5.11 -42.77
CA ARG A 5 -32.82 -4.57 -41.94
C ARG A 5 -33.30 -3.61 -40.83
N ALA A 6 -34.44 -2.96 -41.03
CA ALA A 6 -35.09 -2.07 -40.05
C ALA A 6 -35.61 -2.79 -38.79
N GLN A 7 -36.05 -4.05 -38.89
CA GLN A 7 -36.56 -4.79 -37.73
C GLN A 7 -35.44 -5.27 -36.79
N ARG A 8 -34.21 -5.47 -37.30
CA ARG A 8 -33.05 -5.80 -36.46
C ARG A 8 -32.57 -4.61 -35.64
N VAL A 9 -32.63 -3.40 -36.19
CA VAL A 9 -32.29 -2.17 -35.46
C VAL A 9 -33.33 -1.89 -34.38
N LEU A 10 -34.62 -2.13 -34.66
CA LEU A 10 -35.68 -1.94 -33.68
C LEU A 10 -35.61 -2.97 -32.53
N LEU A 11 -35.33 -4.24 -32.83
CA LEU A 11 -35.12 -5.25 -31.76
C LEU A 11 -33.85 -4.97 -30.95
N GLY A 12 -32.78 -4.48 -31.58
CA GLY A 12 -31.57 -4.07 -30.87
C GLY A 12 -31.86 -2.96 -29.86
N VAL A 13 -32.53 -1.89 -30.29
CA VAL A 13 -32.89 -0.75 -29.41
C VAL A 13 -33.86 -1.15 -28.30
N ILE A 14 -34.81 -2.06 -28.56
CA ILE A 14 -35.74 -2.56 -27.54
C ILE A 14 -35.02 -3.47 -26.52
N CYS A 15 -34.08 -4.32 -26.94
CA CYS A 15 -33.30 -5.14 -26.01
C CYS A 15 -32.35 -4.29 -25.15
N THR A 16 -31.70 -3.26 -25.70
CA THR A 16 -30.86 -2.34 -24.90
C THR A 16 -31.70 -1.53 -23.91
N ALA A 17 -32.93 -1.14 -24.28
CA ALA A 17 -33.85 -0.43 -23.39
C ALA A 17 -34.44 -1.34 -22.28
N PHE A 18 -34.60 -2.65 -22.52
CA PHE A 18 -35.11 -3.57 -21.50
C PHE A 18 -34.03 -4.03 -20.51
N VAL A 19 -32.76 -4.16 -20.92
CA VAL A 19 -31.66 -4.49 -20.01
C VAL A 19 -31.30 -3.31 -19.09
N ALA A 20 -31.48 -2.07 -19.54
CA ALA A 20 -31.27 -0.87 -18.70
C ALA A 20 -32.45 -0.53 -17.74
N SER A 21 -33.56 -1.28 -17.79
CA SER A 21 -34.78 -0.97 -17.02
C SER A 21 -35.03 -1.90 -15.83
N ALA A 22 -34.22 -2.94 -15.62
CA ALA A 22 -34.29 -3.78 -14.44
C ALA A 22 -33.31 -3.23 -13.38
N GLU A 23 -33.85 -2.78 -12.24
CA GLU A 23 -33.13 -2.43 -10.99
C GLU A 23 -32.71 -0.99 -10.61
N PRO A 24 -33.24 0.13 -11.16
CA PRO A 24 -33.03 1.44 -10.51
C PRO A 24 -33.80 1.61 -9.19
N SER A 25 -34.65 0.65 -8.79
CA SER A 25 -35.51 0.77 -7.61
C SER A 25 -34.84 0.44 -6.28
N ARG A 26 -33.72 -0.31 -6.26
CA ARG A 26 -32.98 -0.57 -5.01
C ARG A 26 -32.14 0.64 -4.59
N LEU A 27 -31.43 1.27 -5.53
CA LEU A 27 -30.63 2.47 -5.27
C LEU A 27 -31.47 3.66 -4.77
N ARG A 28 -32.69 3.86 -5.29
CA ARG A 28 -33.54 4.97 -4.82
C ARG A 28 -34.04 4.83 -3.39
N LYS A 29 -34.20 3.60 -2.87
CA LYS A 29 -34.65 3.40 -1.48
C LYS A 29 -33.53 3.58 -0.45
N ALA A 30 -32.28 3.31 -0.83
CA ALA A 30 -31.12 3.55 0.03
C ALA A 30 -30.95 5.03 0.39
N GLN A 31 -31.42 5.95 -0.47
CA GLN A 31 -31.32 7.39 -0.24
C GLN A 31 -32.32 7.93 0.80
N GLU A 32 -33.35 7.16 1.20
CA GLU A 32 -34.40 7.63 2.11
C GLU A 32 -34.11 7.38 3.60
N ASN A 33 -33.11 6.56 3.94
CA ASN A 33 -32.71 6.32 5.33
C ASN A 33 -31.18 6.43 5.47
N PRO A 34 -30.65 7.65 5.68
CA PRO A 34 -29.21 7.84 5.80
C PRO A 34 -28.70 7.05 7.01
N GLN A 35 -27.65 6.26 6.80
CA GLN A 35 -26.92 5.69 7.94
C GLN A 35 -26.42 6.80 8.83
N VAL A 36 -26.58 6.60 10.14
CA VAL A 36 -26.03 7.53 11.13
C VAL A 36 -24.51 7.37 11.11
N PRO A 37 -23.76 8.48 11.07
CA PRO A 37 -22.31 8.41 11.22
C PRO A 37 -21.91 7.61 12.45
N MET A 38 -20.85 6.83 12.28
CA MET A 38 -20.39 5.89 13.29
C MET A 38 -18.88 5.92 13.37
N GLY A 39 -18.35 5.45 14.48
CA GLY A 39 -16.93 5.21 14.61
C GLY A 39 -16.58 4.50 15.89
N PHE A 40 -15.39 3.93 15.87
CA PHE A 40 -14.82 3.06 16.88
C PHE A 40 -13.30 3.31 16.93
N GLN A 41 -12.68 3.07 18.09
CA GLN A 41 -11.24 3.19 18.31
C GLN A 41 -10.78 1.99 19.16
N SER A 42 -9.69 1.34 18.77
CA SER A 42 -9.11 0.23 19.51
C SER A 42 -8.54 0.69 20.85
N GLY A 43 -8.23 -0.29 21.69
CA GLY A 43 -7.64 -0.06 23.00
C GLY A 43 -8.65 0.39 24.08
N PRO A 44 -8.15 0.81 25.27
CA PRO A 44 -6.73 0.99 25.59
C PRO A 44 -5.93 -0.30 25.53
N ASP A 45 -4.71 -0.19 25.04
CA ASP A 45 -3.77 -1.28 24.89
C ASP A 45 -2.36 -0.79 25.28
N PRO A 46 -1.59 -1.56 26.07
CA PRO A 46 -0.18 -1.21 26.33
C PRO A 46 0.67 -1.12 25.06
N GLY A 47 0.30 -1.83 23.98
CA GLY A 47 0.98 -1.78 22.69
C GLY A 47 0.37 -0.78 21.71
N ALA A 48 1.18 -0.32 20.77
CA ALA A 48 0.73 0.40 19.59
C ALA A 48 0.15 -0.58 18.54
N THR A 49 -0.86 -0.11 17.84
CA THR A 49 -1.51 -0.81 16.74
C THR A 49 -1.59 0.12 15.55
N TYR A 50 -1.16 -0.38 14.39
CA TYR A 50 -1.11 0.34 13.13
C TYR A 50 -1.98 -0.36 12.10
N GLY A 51 -2.94 0.35 11.53
CA GLY A 51 -3.75 -0.14 10.42
C GLY A 51 -2.94 -0.15 9.12
N GLY A 52 -2.99 -1.27 8.40
CA GLY A 52 -2.35 -1.49 7.10
C GLY A 52 -3.30 -1.18 5.94
N ASN A 53 -4.42 -1.90 5.83
CA ASN A 53 -5.42 -1.72 4.75
C ASN A 53 -6.84 -2.01 5.26
N ILE A 54 -7.85 -1.37 4.64
CA ILE A 54 -9.27 -1.62 4.90
C ILE A 54 -10.02 -1.96 3.60
N ILE A 55 -10.86 -2.99 3.65
CA ILE A 55 -11.78 -3.35 2.57
C ILE A 55 -13.21 -3.43 3.11
N TYR A 56 -14.17 -2.94 2.33
CA TYR A 56 -15.59 -3.16 2.56
C TYR A 56 -16.15 -4.19 1.58
N ARG A 57 -17.01 -5.08 2.09
CA ARG A 57 -17.74 -6.08 1.31
C ARG A 57 -19.23 -5.77 1.31
N PRO A 58 -19.80 -5.35 0.16
CA PRO A 58 -21.23 -5.02 0.07
C PRO A 58 -22.16 -6.22 0.27
N ASP A 59 -21.72 -7.43 -0.09
CA ASP A 59 -22.48 -8.67 0.00
C ASP A 59 -22.66 -9.16 1.45
N SER A 60 -21.62 -9.06 2.27
CA SER A 60 -21.67 -9.40 3.69
C SER A 60 -21.92 -8.20 4.60
N ASN A 61 -21.91 -6.98 4.08
CA ASN A 61 -21.95 -5.71 4.83
C ASN A 61 -20.88 -5.67 5.94
N ARG A 62 -19.66 -6.06 5.60
CA ARG A 62 -18.53 -6.17 6.53
C ARG A 62 -17.37 -5.31 6.12
N ILE A 63 -16.59 -4.93 7.12
CA ILE A 63 -15.26 -4.38 6.95
C ILE A 63 -14.22 -5.37 7.41
N TYR A 64 -13.13 -5.42 6.66
CA TYR A 64 -11.95 -6.21 6.94
C TYR A 64 -10.82 -5.23 7.11
N VAL A 65 -10.07 -5.39 8.19
CA VAL A 65 -8.89 -4.58 8.47
C VAL A 65 -7.71 -5.49 8.73
N THR A 66 -6.55 -5.08 8.29
CA THR A 66 -5.29 -5.73 8.63
C THR A 66 -4.26 -4.69 9.05
N GLY A 67 -3.13 -5.12 9.59
CA GLY A 67 -2.10 -4.22 10.08
C GLY A 67 -1.03 -4.91 10.89
N ALA A 68 -0.36 -4.11 11.73
CA ALA A 68 0.63 -4.54 12.70
C ALA A 68 0.20 -4.14 14.11
N SER A 69 0.35 -5.03 15.09
CA SER A 69 0.09 -4.69 16.49
C SER A 69 1.11 -5.36 17.39
N ASN A 70 1.65 -4.61 18.35
CA ASN A 70 2.34 -5.18 19.51
C ASN A 70 1.48 -5.12 20.78
N GLY A 71 0.18 -4.81 20.61
CA GLY A 71 -0.82 -4.81 21.64
C GLY A 71 -1.52 -6.16 21.81
N ASN A 72 -2.50 -6.17 22.72
CA ASN A 72 -3.37 -7.29 23.06
C ASN A 72 -4.77 -7.20 22.44
N TYR A 73 -5.16 -6.09 21.80
CA TYR A 73 -6.52 -5.82 21.35
C TYR A 73 -7.03 -6.85 20.33
N PHE A 74 -6.18 -7.23 19.37
CA PHE A 74 -6.54 -8.15 18.29
C PHE A 74 -6.19 -9.62 18.58
N LYS A 75 -5.64 -9.92 19.76
CA LYS A 75 -5.42 -11.31 20.19
C LYS A 75 -6.74 -12.06 20.28
N SER A 76 -6.75 -13.36 20.06
CA SER A 76 -7.97 -14.17 20.20
C SER A 76 -8.51 -14.15 21.64
N ALA A 77 -9.81 -14.43 21.82
CA ALA A 77 -10.45 -14.45 23.14
C ALA A 77 -9.81 -15.42 24.13
N ASP A 78 -9.24 -16.50 23.61
CA ASP A 78 -8.63 -17.59 24.38
C ASP A 78 -7.15 -17.35 24.71
N ALA A 79 -6.55 -16.26 24.23
CA ALA A 79 -5.17 -15.92 24.56
C ALA A 79 -5.03 -15.63 26.05
N VAL A 80 -4.26 -16.48 26.74
CA VAL A 80 -4.10 -16.54 28.21
C VAL A 80 -3.66 -15.19 28.83
N ASP A 81 -3.01 -14.33 28.04
CA ASP A 81 -2.36 -13.10 28.50
C ASP A 81 -3.00 -11.79 28.01
N ARG A 82 -4.30 -11.78 27.66
CA ARG A 82 -5.02 -10.53 27.34
C ARG A 82 -4.95 -9.47 28.44
N ASN A 83 -4.77 -9.91 29.69
CA ASN A 83 -4.64 -9.04 30.86
C ASN A 83 -3.19 -8.62 31.16
N SER A 84 -2.22 -9.00 30.32
CA SER A 84 -0.85 -8.50 30.49
C SER A 84 -0.83 -7.01 30.17
N ASN A 85 -0.36 -6.19 31.11
CA ASN A 85 -0.15 -4.76 30.89
C ASN A 85 1.19 -4.49 30.19
N VAL A 86 1.73 -5.48 29.48
CA VAL A 86 3.06 -5.42 28.87
C VAL A 86 2.87 -5.55 27.37
N ALA A 87 3.27 -4.51 26.63
CA ALA A 87 3.35 -4.57 25.19
C ALA A 87 4.33 -5.66 24.78
N ALA A 88 4.04 -6.36 23.69
CA ALA A 88 5.04 -7.23 23.10
C ALA A 88 6.23 -6.39 22.59
N ASP A 89 7.43 -6.96 22.68
CA ASP A 89 8.64 -6.34 22.12
C ASP A 89 8.64 -6.35 20.58
N THR A 90 7.75 -7.14 19.97
CA THR A 90 7.63 -7.35 18.53
C THR A 90 6.21 -7.08 18.03
N THR A 91 6.11 -6.63 16.77
CA THR A 91 4.84 -6.47 16.08
C THR A 91 4.40 -7.80 15.48
N SER A 92 3.10 -8.02 15.45
CA SER A 92 2.48 -9.18 14.80
C SER A 92 1.44 -8.71 13.79
N CYS A 93 1.32 -9.47 12.70
CA CYS A 93 0.21 -9.29 11.77
C CYS A 93 -1.12 -9.57 12.47
N PHE A 94 -2.15 -8.76 12.17
CA PHE A 94 -3.51 -9.00 12.62
C PHE A 94 -4.54 -8.91 11.49
N LEU A 95 -5.68 -9.54 11.71
CA LEU A 95 -6.90 -9.47 10.90
C LEU A 95 -8.08 -9.17 11.83
N GLY A 96 -8.78 -8.08 11.57
CA GLY A 96 -10.05 -7.73 12.21
C GLY A 96 -11.20 -7.79 11.21
N ILE A 97 -12.34 -8.30 11.64
CA ILE A 97 -13.59 -8.32 10.86
C ILE A 97 -14.69 -7.70 11.70
N ALA A 98 -15.34 -6.67 11.18
CA ALA A 98 -16.49 -6.05 11.84
C ALA A 98 -17.71 -6.01 10.93
N ASP A 99 -18.87 -6.29 11.52
CA ASP A 99 -20.15 -6.08 10.87
C ASP A 99 -20.48 -4.58 10.91
N MET A 100 -20.88 -4.06 9.75
CA MET A 100 -21.43 -2.72 9.65
C MET A 100 -22.90 -2.75 10.05
N PRO A 101 -23.43 -1.72 10.74
CA PRO A 101 -24.85 -1.64 11.02
C PRO A 101 -25.64 -1.71 9.71
N SER A 102 -26.81 -2.34 9.72
CA SER A 102 -27.76 -2.26 8.61
C SER A 102 -28.55 -0.95 8.69
N ALA A 103 -29.24 -0.56 7.61
CA ALA A 103 -30.14 0.59 7.64
C ALA A 103 -31.22 0.50 8.74
N ASP A 104 -31.64 -0.72 9.09
CA ASP A 104 -32.63 -0.96 10.15
C ASP A 104 -32.05 -0.77 11.57
N ASN A 105 -30.71 -0.80 11.70
CA ASN A 105 -29.98 -0.72 12.96
C ASN A 105 -28.94 0.43 12.95
N ALA A 106 -29.23 1.53 12.27
CA ALA A 106 -28.28 2.63 12.06
C ALA A 106 -27.73 3.26 13.35
N GLY A 107 -28.34 3.03 14.52
CA GLY A 107 -27.84 3.50 15.82
C GLY A 107 -26.83 2.58 16.52
N THR A 108 -26.61 1.37 16.02
CA THR A 108 -25.69 0.40 16.62
C THR A 108 -24.28 0.65 16.09
N PRO A 109 -23.25 0.77 16.96
CA PRO A 109 -21.88 0.88 16.50
C PRO A 109 -21.44 -0.41 15.78
N PRO A 110 -20.40 -0.35 14.93
CA PRO A 110 -19.75 -1.54 14.39
C PRO A 110 -19.36 -2.49 15.51
N SER A 111 -19.58 -3.78 15.28
CA SER A 111 -19.16 -4.82 16.22
C SER A 111 -18.13 -5.71 15.55
N TRP A 112 -16.98 -5.85 16.20
CA TRP A 112 -16.00 -6.89 15.84
C TRP A 112 -16.66 -8.26 15.98
N VAL A 113 -16.80 -8.96 14.85
CA VAL A 113 -17.28 -10.34 14.82
C VAL A 113 -16.13 -11.33 14.90
N HIS A 114 -14.93 -10.90 14.52
CA HIS A 114 -13.72 -11.70 14.61
C HIS A 114 -12.48 -10.81 14.71
N ALA A 115 -11.48 -11.29 15.45
CA ALA A 115 -10.15 -10.71 15.50
C ALA A 115 -9.13 -11.83 15.71
N GLN A 116 -8.08 -11.80 14.89
CA GLN A 116 -6.96 -12.73 14.96
C GLN A 116 -5.66 -11.96 14.88
N GLN A 117 -4.72 -12.29 15.76
CA GLN A 117 -3.35 -11.83 15.72
C GLN A 117 -2.45 -13.07 15.73
N TRP A 118 -1.47 -13.12 14.83
CA TRP A 118 -0.53 -14.23 14.75
C TRP A 118 0.74 -13.86 15.50
N GLU A 119 0.78 -14.20 16.79
CA GLU A 119 1.91 -13.86 17.65
C GLU A 119 3.20 -14.51 17.17
N THR A 120 4.24 -13.69 17.02
CA THR A 120 5.57 -14.14 16.61
C THR A 120 6.65 -13.46 17.45
N SER A 121 7.81 -14.13 17.56
CA SER A 121 8.96 -13.62 18.32
C SER A 121 9.80 -12.62 17.53
N VAL A 122 9.35 -12.26 16.32
CA VAL A 122 10.04 -11.36 15.41
C VAL A 122 9.05 -10.37 14.81
N PRO A 123 9.50 -9.20 14.31
CA PRO A 123 8.60 -8.23 13.71
C PRO A 123 7.92 -8.76 12.45
N GLU A 124 6.60 -8.68 12.45
CA GLU A 124 5.72 -8.95 11.31
C GLU A 124 4.65 -7.86 11.20
N ALA A 125 4.18 -7.65 9.97
CA ALA A 125 3.04 -6.79 9.67
C ALA A 125 2.33 -7.29 8.42
N CYS A 126 1.03 -7.04 8.36
CA CYS A 126 0.23 -7.21 7.16
C CYS A 126 -0.24 -5.84 6.69
N ASN A 127 0.12 -5.49 5.46
CA ASN A 127 -0.11 -4.16 4.91
C ASN A 127 -1.30 -4.13 3.98
N VAL A 128 -1.60 -5.24 3.29
CA VAL A 128 -2.68 -5.30 2.30
C VAL A 128 -3.50 -6.54 2.54
N ILE A 129 -4.82 -6.39 2.42
CA ILE A 129 -5.78 -7.50 2.42
C ILE A 129 -6.45 -7.55 1.06
N HIS A 130 -6.77 -8.74 0.57
CA HIS A 130 -7.60 -8.94 -0.61
C HIS A 130 -8.63 -10.01 -0.27
N VAL A 131 -9.92 -9.72 -0.51
CA VAL A 131 -10.99 -10.70 -0.35
C VAL A 131 -11.29 -11.30 -1.71
N ASP A 132 -10.98 -12.59 -1.86
CA ASP A 132 -11.15 -13.30 -3.12
C ASP A 132 -12.64 -13.51 -3.40
N GLN A 133 -13.07 -13.03 -4.56
CA GLN A 133 -14.45 -13.16 -5.04
C GLN A 133 -14.58 -14.27 -6.07
N ASN A 134 -13.47 -14.87 -6.50
CA ASN A 134 -13.47 -15.84 -7.57
C ASN A 134 -14.07 -17.15 -7.05
N PRO A 135 -15.23 -17.58 -7.57
CA PRO A 135 -15.83 -18.86 -7.16
C PRO A 135 -14.94 -20.05 -7.52
N VAL A 136 -14.01 -19.92 -8.47
CA VAL A 136 -13.07 -21.00 -8.86
C VAL A 136 -12.11 -21.34 -7.71
N ASN A 137 -11.75 -20.35 -6.89
CA ASN A 137 -10.86 -20.54 -5.74
C ASN A 137 -11.62 -20.96 -4.48
N LEU A 138 -12.96 -20.99 -4.53
CA LEU A 138 -13.81 -21.49 -3.46
C LEU A 138 -14.19 -22.95 -3.76
N PRO A 139 -13.93 -23.90 -2.85
CA PRO A 139 -14.32 -25.28 -3.06
C PRO A 139 -15.85 -25.38 -3.19
N GLU A 140 -16.34 -25.84 -4.35
CA GLU A 140 -17.79 -25.94 -4.65
C GLU A 140 -18.57 -26.75 -3.59
N ASN A 141 -17.88 -27.65 -2.88
CA ASN A 141 -18.49 -28.56 -1.91
C ASN A 141 -18.39 -28.09 -0.45
N ASN A 142 -17.78 -26.95 -0.16
CA ASN A 142 -17.49 -26.54 1.20
C ASN A 142 -18.29 -25.32 1.66
N THR A 143 -19.52 -25.59 2.09
CA THR A 143 -20.43 -24.57 2.64
C THR A 143 -19.94 -23.86 3.92
N ARG A 144 -18.85 -24.33 4.54
CA ARG A 144 -18.28 -23.70 5.74
C ARG A 144 -17.41 -22.50 5.40
N ILE A 145 -16.77 -22.46 4.24
CA ILE A 145 -15.96 -21.29 3.86
C ILE A 145 -16.94 -20.16 3.56
N ALA A 146 -16.90 -19.13 4.39
CA ALA A 146 -17.60 -17.90 4.12
C ALA A 146 -16.88 -17.14 3.01
N GLU A 147 -15.58 -16.93 3.20
CA GLU A 147 -14.74 -16.04 2.39
C GLU A 147 -13.29 -16.54 2.41
N LYS A 148 -12.57 -16.31 1.31
CA LYS A 148 -11.13 -16.54 1.18
C LYS A 148 -10.42 -15.19 1.12
N LEU A 149 -9.28 -15.08 1.79
CA LEU A 149 -8.51 -13.85 1.88
C LEU A 149 -7.04 -14.13 1.62
N TYR A 150 -6.42 -13.15 0.96
CA TYR A 150 -4.98 -13.04 0.89
C TYR A 150 -4.55 -11.88 1.78
N LEU A 151 -3.57 -12.11 2.65
CA LEU A 151 -2.90 -11.04 3.38
C LEU A 151 -1.48 -10.90 2.85
N LEU A 152 -1.08 -9.69 2.53
CA LEU A 152 0.25 -9.38 2.03
C LEU A 152 0.96 -8.53 3.07
N GLY A 153 2.18 -8.91 3.38
CA GLY A 153 2.92 -8.31 4.47
C GLY A 153 4.40 -8.62 4.40
N PHE A 154 5.11 -8.35 5.49
CA PHE A 154 6.51 -8.73 5.62
C PHE A 154 6.72 -9.46 6.93
N THR A 155 7.79 -10.23 6.96
CA THR A 155 8.27 -10.90 8.16
C THR A 155 9.78 -10.86 8.21
N SER A 156 10.31 -10.88 9.42
CA SER A 156 11.73 -11.09 9.68
C SER A 156 12.07 -12.58 9.73
N ASN A 157 13.37 -12.91 9.75
CA ASN A 157 13.84 -14.27 9.92
C ASN A 157 13.27 -14.94 11.18
N ASN A 158 12.77 -16.18 11.09
CA ASN A 158 12.06 -16.93 12.13
C ASN A 158 10.61 -16.49 12.40
N GLY A 159 9.97 -15.80 11.46
CA GLY A 159 8.54 -15.50 11.55
C GLY A 159 7.63 -16.70 11.23
N LEU A 160 6.33 -16.43 11.16
CA LEU A 160 5.24 -17.36 10.92
C LEU A 160 5.47 -18.22 9.67
N MET A 161 6.06 -17.62 8.64
CA MET A 161 6.24 -18.21 7.32
C MET A 161 7.61 -18.86 7.11
N GLU A 162 8.50 -18.86 8.12
CA GLU A 162 9.83 -19.47 8.01
C GLU A 162 9.81 -20.96 7.58
N PRO A 163 8.84 -21.81 7.96
CA PRO A 163 8.77 -23.19 7.47
C PRO A 163 8.65 -23.29 5.94
N LEU A 164 8.13 -22.27 5.27
CA LEU A 164 7.99 -22.21 3.81
C LEU A 164 9.22 -21.62 3.11
N ARG A 165 10.25 -21.24 3.86
CA ARG A 165 11.44 -20.63 3.30
C ARG A 165 12.29 -21.62 2.54
N ILE A 166 12.48 -21.34 1.26
CA ILE A 166 13.48 -21.98 0.43
C ILE A 166 14.81 -21.27 0.69
N GLN A 167 15.80 -21.98 1.22
CA GLN A 167 17.12 -21.41 1.50
C GLN A 167 17.75 -20.80 0.24
N SER A 168 17.88 -19.47 0.22
CA SER A 168 18.63 -18.74 -0.80
C SER A 168 20.12 -18.68 -0.48
N ALA A 169 20.93 -18.44 -1.51
CA ALA A 169 22.36 -18.12 -1.34
C ALA A 169 22.56 -16.76 -0.63
N PHE A 170 21.52 -15.91 -0.59
CA PHE A 170 21.52 -14.62 0.08
C PHE A 170 20.39 -14.63 1.10
N PRO A 171 20.67 -14.78 2.41
CA PRO A 171 19.63 -14.70 3.41
C PRO A 171 19.11 -13.27 3.46
N ALA A 172 17.83 -13.05 3.14
CA ALA A 172 17.17 -11.80 3.39
C ALA A 172 17.14 -11.50 4.90
N GLU A 173 17.29 -10.22 5.26
CA GLU A 173 17.01 -9.77 6.64
C GLU A 173 15.51 -9.65 6.89
N GLN A 174 14.79 -9.23 5.85
CA GLN A 174 13.35 -9.09 5.82
C GLN A 174 12.85 -9.48 4.44
N TYR A 175 11.80 -10.30 4.40
CA TYR A 175 11.21 -10.76 3.16
C TYR A 175 9.70 -10.54 3.19
N GLY A 176 9.12 -10.33 2.01
CA GLY A 176 7.68 -10.22 1.87
C GLY A 176 7.01 -11.59 1.95
N MET A 177 5.73 -11.61 2.34
CA MET A 177 4.92 -12.81 2.42
C MET A 177 3.50 -12.56 1.91
N ILE A 178 2.90 -13.59 1.34
CA ILE A 178 1.48 -13.69 1.05
C ILE A 178 0.93 -14.84 1.89
N MET A 179 -0.08 -14.57 2.70
CA MET A 179 -0.77 -15.53 3.54
C MET A 179 -2.12 -15.89 2.90
N ASP A 180 -2.43 -17.18 2.87
CA ASP A 180 -3.73 -17.74 2.47
C ASP A 180 -4.56 -18.02 3.72
N VAL A 181 -5.62 -17.25 3.90
CA VAL A 181 -6.49 -17.29 5.08
C VAL A 181 -7.91 -17.56 4.63
N ASP A 182 -8.58 -18.53 5.24
CA ASP A 182 -10.01 -18.75 5.04
C ASP A 182 -10.79 -18.28 6.28
N ILE A 183 -11.92 -17.63 6.04
CA ILE A 183 -12.94 -17.39 7.06
C ILE A 183 -13.94 -18.53 6.97
N LEU A 184 -14.03 -19.29 8.06
CA LEU A 184 -14.94 -20.39 8.21
C LEU A 184 -16.10 -19.98 9.12
N LYS A 185 -17.31 -20.40 8.76
CA LYS A 185 -18.45 -20.39 9.67
C LYS A 185 -18.37 -21.60 10.59
N ASN A 186 -18.60 -21.39 11.88
CA ASN A 186 -18.70 -22.48 12.86
C ASN A 186 -19.83 -23.47 12.50
N GLN A 187 -20.92 -22.94 11.94
CA GLN A 187 -22.04 -23.70 11.37
C GLN A 187 -22.57 -22.99 10.13
N PRO A 188 -23.22 -23.67 9.16
CA PRO A 188 -23.68 -23.05 7.91
C PRO A 188 -24.52 -21.77 8.09
N ASP A 189 -25.31 -21.72 9.15
CA ASP A 189 -26.20 -20.61 9.50
C ASP A 189 -25.64 -19.70 10.63
N SER A 190 -24.42 -19.95 11.09
CA SER A 190 -23.78 -19.18 12.17
C SER A 190 -23.32 -17.81 11.69
N THR A 191 -23.43 -16.82 12.58
CA THR A 191 -22.75 -15.52 12.47
C THR A 191 -21.36 -15.54 13.12
N ASP A 192 -21.02 -16.61 13.83
CA ASP A 192 -19.71 -16.78 14.43
C ASP A 192 -18.73 -17.37 13.42
N PHE A 193 -17.58 -16.74 13.32
CA PHE A 193 -16.50 -17.09 12.41
C PHE A 193 -15.28 -17.60 13.15
N THR A 194 -14.49 -18.39 12.45
CA THR A 194 -13.11 -18.73 12.79
C THR A 194 -12.26 -18.48 11.57
N THR A 195 -11.00 -18.10 11.77
CA THR A 195 -10.03 -18.01 10.68
C THR A 195 -9.11 -19.20 10.70
N THR A 196 -8.85 -19.76 9.52
CA THR A 196 -7.84 -20.81 9.32
C THR A 196 -6.73 -20.25 8.45
N PHE A 197 -5.50 -20.39 8.93
CA PHE A 197 -4.32 -20.06 8.17
C PHE A 197 -3.78 -21.34 7.51
N TRP A 198 -3.89 -21.42 6.19
CA TRP A 198 -3.49 -22.60 5.42
C TRP A 198 -2.01 -22.60 5.04
N GLY A 199 -1.44 -21.40 4.91
CA GLY A 199 -0.05 -21.18 4.53
C GLY A 199 0.06 -20.04 3.55
N GLY A 200 0.78 -20.24 2.44
CA GLY A 200 0.89 -19.22 1.39
C GLY A 200 2.24 -19.26 0.70
N ARG A 201 2.88 -18.09 0.51
CA ARG A 201 4.15 -17.97 -0.20
C ARG A 201 5.02 -16.87 0.35
N LEU A 202 6.30 -17.15 0.52
CA LEU A 202 7.32 -16.12 0.67
C LEU A 202 7.67 -15.52 -0.69
N LEU A 203 7.73 -14.19 -0.75
CA LEU A 203 8.23 -13.47 -1.91
C LEU A 203 9.74 -13.73 -2.09
N GLN A 204 10.35 -13.14 -3.13
CA GLN A 204 11.76 -13.35 -3.40
C GLN A 204 12.65 -13.12 -2.17
N ASP A 205 13.56 -14.06 -1.88
CA ASP A 205 14.64 -13.92 -0.87
C ASP A 205 15.76 -13.00 -1.40
N GLY A 206 15.38 -11.84 -1.95
CA GLY A 206 16.28 -10.72 -2.20
C GLY A 206 16.64 -10.07 -0.86
N PRO A 207 17.76 -9.31 -0.77
CA PRO A 207 18.27 -8.88 0.52
C PRO A 207 17.23 -8.17 1.39
N VAL A 208 16.43 -7.29 0.77
CA VAL A 208 15.24 -6.72 1.38
C VAL A 208 14.14 -6.48 0.33
N GLN A 209 12.91 -6.89 0.67
CA GLN A 209 11.71 -6.67 -0.14
C GLN A 209 10.58 -6.10 0.72
N TYR A 210 9.86 -5.11 0.19
CA TYR A 210 8.64 -4.56 0.77
C TYR A 210 7.49 -4.73 -0.21
N PRO A 211 6.58 -5.68 0.02
CA PRO A 211 5.36 -5.70 -0.74
C PRO A 211 4.52 -4.47 -0.43
N ILE A 212 4.02 -3.85 -1.49
CA ILE A 212 3.26 -2.61 -1.40
C ILE A 212 1.78 -2.86 -1.68
N ASP A 213 1.46 -3.60 -2.73
CA ASP A 213 0.08 -3.80 -3.16
C ASP A 213 -0.10 -5.13 -3.91
N MET A 214 -1.34 -5.63 -3.95
CA MET A 214 -1.74 -6.80 -4.71
C MET A 214 -3.10 -6.65 -5.39
N THR A 215 -3.25 -7.31 -6.52
CA THR A 215 -4.52 -7.45 -7.22
C THR A 215 -4.69 -8.89 -7.70
N VAL A 216 -5.94 -9.29 -7.93
CA VAL A 216 -6.28 -10.59 -8.51
C VAL A 216 -6.98 -10.36 -9.85
N ASP A 217 -6.73 -11.20 -10.85
CA ASP A 217 -7.46 -11.17 -12.12
C ASP A 217 -8.72 -12.05 -12.11
N ASP A 218 -9.47 -12.03 -13.21
CA ASP A 218 -10.68 -12.83 -13.38
C ASP A 218 -10.43 -14.35 -13.32
N ASN A 219 -9.18 -14.81 -13.48
CA ASN A 219 -8.80 -16.22 -13.40
C ASN A 219 -8.32 -16.62 -12.00
N GLY A 220 -8.26 -15.69 -11.05
CA GLY A 220 -7.74 -15.96 -9.71
C GLY A 220 -6.21 -15.90 -9.63
N ASN A 221 -5.53 -15.40 -10.65
CA ASN A 221 -4.09 -15.18 -10.59
C ASN A 221 -3.80 -13.97 -9.69
N ILE A 222 -2.84 -14.13 -8.80
CA ILE A 222 -2.46 -13.11 -7.83
C ILE A 222 -1.25 -12.34 -8.37
N TYR A 223 -1.33 -11.02 -8.39
CA TYR A 223 -0.23 -10.15 -8.80
C TYR A 223 0.20 -9.30 -7.62
N VAL A 224 1.49 -9.36 -7.30
CA VAL A 224 2.08 -8.56 -6.22
C VAL A 224 3.08 -7.59 -6.82
N VAL A 225 3.03 -6.35 -6.34
CA VAL A 225 4.05 -5.34 -6.62
C VAL A 225 4.83 -5.03 -5.35
N SER A 226 6.15 -4.97 -5.46
CA SER A 226 7.05 -4.76 -4.33
C SER A 226 8.17 -3.78 -4.64
N LEU A 227 8.67 -3.12 -3.60
CA LEU A 227 9.97 -2.47 -3.60
C LEU A 227 11.05 -3.49 -3.28
N GLN A 228 12.12 -3.51 -4.06
CA GLN A 228 13.29 -4.34 -3.82
C GLN A 228 14.54 -3.48 -3.72
N THR A 229 15.36 -3.71 -2.69
CA THR A 229 16.68 -3.08 -2.58
C THR A 229 17.76 -4.13 -2.31
N PHE A 230 18.97 -3.85 -2.79
CA PHE A 230 20.15 -4.68 -2.52
C PHE A 230 20.96 -4.15 -1.33
N GLU A 231 20.59 -2.99 -0.78
CA GLU A 231 21.21 -2.43 0.41
C GLU A 231 20.65 -3.14 1.65
N THR A 232 21.50 -3.86 2.39
CA THR A 232 21.14 -4.52 3.65
C THR A 232 21.38 -3.67 4.88
N ALA A 233 21.91 -2.45 4.72
CA ALA A 233 22.11 -1.57 5.86
C ALA A 233 20.80 -0.85 6.20
N PRO A 234 20.34 -0.88 7.46
CA PRO A 234 19.25 -0.02 7.88
C PRO A 234 19.70 1.42 7.73
N ILE A 235 18.83 2.27 7.20
CA ILE A 235 19.22 3.65 6.92
C ILE A 235 19.12 4.48 8.20
N SER A 236 20.28 4.96 8.66
CA SER A 236 20.36 5.93 9.78
C SER A 236 19.95 7.36 9.39
N ARG A 237 19.76 7.65 8.10
CA ARG A 237 19.48 8.99 7.59
C ARG A 237 18.06 9.12 7.05
N ASN A 238 17.34 10.13 7.51
CA ASN A 238 16.07 10.55 6.93
C ASN A 238 16.29 11.17 5.54
N THR A 239 16.56 10.36 4.51
CA THR A 239 16.47 10.81 3.12
C THR A 239 14.99 10.93 2.75
N ARG A 240 14.65 11.80 1.79
CA ARG A 240 13.26 11.98 1.37
C ARG A 240 12.63 10.67 0.84
N PRO A 241 13.30 9.86 -0.01
CA PRO A 241 12.74 8.59 -0.46
C PRO A 241 12.44 7.62 0.68
N THR A 242 13.27 7.58 1.72
CA THR A 242 13.03 6.70 2.87
C THR A 242 11.86 7.17 3.72
N GLN A 243 11.60 8.48 3.80
CA GLN A 243 10.40 8.99 4.46
C GLN A 243 9.12 8.59 3.72
N VAL A 244 9.14 8.64 2.38
CA VAL A 244 7.99 8.22 1.56
C VAL A 244 7.78 6.72 1.64
N ALA A 245 8.84 5.92 1.50
CA ALA A 245 8.76 4.47 1.67
C ALA A 245 8.25 4.10 3.08
N LYS A 246 8.69 4.81 4.11
CA LYS A 246 8.21 4.62 5.49
C LYS A 246 6.72 4.93 5.64
N GLN A 247 6.21 5.94 4.94
CA GLN A 247 4.77 6.26 4.94
C GLN A 247 3.93 5.20 4.20
N MET A 248 4.50 4.50 3.22
CA MET A 248 3.79 3.47 2.44
C MET A 248 3.81 2.09 3.09
N VAL A 249 4.91 1.71 3.76
CA VAL A 249 5.08 0.34 4.26
C VAL A 249 4.53 0.21 5.69
N ASP A 250 5.15 0.90 6.64
CA ASP A 250 4.78 0.86 8.06
C ASP A 250 5.62 1.92 8.81
N PRO A 251 5.01 2.81 9.61
CA PRO A 251 5.74 3.78 10.42
C PRO A 251 6.66 3.17 11.50
N LEU A 252 6.46 1.92 11.91
CA LEU A 252 7.35 1.20 12.83
C LEU A 252 8.54 0.55 12.12
N LEU A 253 8.42 0.28 10.83
CA LEU A 253 9.46 -0.41 10.09
C LEU A 253 10.68 0.48 9.91
N THR A 254 11.86 -0.11 10.10
CA THR A 254 13.14 0.55 9.79
C THR A 254 13.46 0.29 8.33
N PRO A 255 13.33 1.27 7.44
CA PRO A 255 13.60 1.03 6.02
C PRO A 255 15.09 0.80 5.79
N TYR A 256 15.35 -0.26 5.05
CA TYR A 256 16.59 -0.56 4.38
C TYR A 256 16.62 0.05 2.99
N GLY A 257 17.81 0.47 2.57
CA GLY A 257 18.11 0.96 1.23
C GLY A 257 17.50 2.31 0.85
N SER A 258 18.21 3.04 0.01
CA SER A 258 17.84 4.40 -0.42
C SER A 258 17.38 4.43 -1.87
N GLU A 259 17.76 3.39 -2.62
CA GLU A 259 17.36 3.15 -3.98
C GLU A 259 16.57 1.83 -4.05
N TYR A 260 15.40 1.92 -4.67
CA TYR A 260 14.47 0.81 -4.81
C TYR A 260 14.25 0.49 -6.29
N ASN A 261 14.15 -0.79 -6.58
CA ASN A 261 13.64 -1.32 -7.83
C ASN A 261 12.19 -1.75 -7.65
N MET A 262 11.44 -1.73 -8.74
CA MET A 262 10.10 -2.31 -8.76
C MET A 262 10.21 -3.79 -9.11
N LEU A 263 9.57 -4.64 -8.31
CA LEU A 263 9.43 -6.06 -8.59
C LEU A 263 7.95 -6.39 -8.77
N ILE A 264 7.60 -7.03 -9.89
CA ILE A 264 6.25 -7.55 -10.12
C ILE A 264 6.32 -9.07 -10.18
N GLU A 265 5.43 -9.72 -9.44
CA GLU A 265 5.34 -11.17 -9.33
C GLU A 265 3.92 -11.61 -9.62
N GLN A 266 3.78 -12.69 -10.40
CA GLN A 266 2.51 -13.40 -10.54
C GLN A 266 2.62 -14.74 -9.82
N PHE A 267 1.58 -15.05 -9.05
CA PHE A 267 1.38 -16.33 -8.41
C PHE A 267 0.09 -16.99 -8.89
N LEU A 268 0.09 -18.31 -8.87
CA LEU A 268 -1.09 -19.13 -9.08
C LEU A 268 -1.54 -19.66 -7.73
N TYR A 269 -2.85 -19.75 -7.56
CA TYR A 269 -3.42 -20.49 -6.44
C TYR A 269 -3.29 -21.99 -6.71
N ASP A 270 -2.67 -22.71 -5.79
CA ASP A 270 -2.50 -24.17 -5.86
C ASP A 270 -2.64 -24.71 -4.44
N ASN A 271 -3.87 -25.02 -4.03
CA ASN A 271 -4.12 -25.53 -2.69
C ASN A 271 -4.25 -27.06 -2.72
N PRO A 272 -3.20 -27.80 -2.33
CA PRO A 272 -3.23 -29.25 -2.34
C PRO A 272 -4.29 -29.83 -1.37
N GLY A 273 -4.68 -29.08 -0.34
CA GLY A 273 -5.62 -29.53 0.69
C GLY A 273 -7.08 -29.56 0.24
N TYR A 274 -7.45 -28.98 -0.91
CA TYR A 274 -8.82 -29.09 -1.44
C TYR A 274 -8.97 -30.18 -2.51
N ASP A 275 -7.92 -30.45 -3.27
CA ASP A 275 -7.96 -31.36 -4.41
C ASP A 275 -8.04 -32.84 -4.03
N ASP A 276 -7.63 -33.20 -2.81
CA ASP A 276 -7.65 -34.58 -2.32
C ASP A 276 -8.99 -34.98 -1.67
N GLY A 277 -9.96 -34.06 -1.60
CA GLY A 277 -11.25 -34.29 -0.96
C GLY A 277 -11.15 -34.45 0.57
N VAL A 278 -10.00 -34.13 1.16
CA VAL A 278 -9.83 -33.99 2.61
C VAL A 278 -10.49 -32.67 2.96
N GLY A 279 -11.78 -32.71 3.28
CA GLY A 279 -12.52 -31.52 3.70
C GLY A 279 -11.80 -30.77 4.84
N VAL A 280 -12.29 -29.57 5.18
CA VAL A 280 -11.69 -28.73 6.25
C VAL A 280 -11.28 -29.57 7.45
N PRO A 281 -10.01 -29.47 7.91
CA PRO A 281 -9.56 -30.12 9.13
C PRO A 281 -10.55 -29.88 10.26
N GLU A 282 -10.83 -30.92 11.06
CA GLU A 282 -11.71 -30.78 12.22
C GLU A 282 -11.19 -29.73 13.21
N ASP A 283 -9.86 -29.54 13.25
CA ASP A 283 -9.19 -28.53 14.05
C ASP A 283 -8.40 -27.54 13.16
N PRO A 284 -8.90 -26.32 12.97
CA PRO A 284 -8.25 -25.29 12.17
C PRO A 284 -6.96 -24.75 12.82
N SER A 285 -6.69 -25.05 14.10
CA SER A 285 -5.47 -24.60 14.79
C SER A 285 -4.25 -25.49 14.52
N ASN A 286 -4.46 -26.70 13.98
CA ASN A 286 -3.40 -27.69 13.75
C ASN A 286 -3.21 -28.02 12.25
N VAL A 287 -3.52 -27.05 11.39
CA VAL A 287 -3.28 -27.18 9.95
C VAL A 287 -1.78 -27.06 9.68
N GLN A 288 -1.24 -28.00 8.91
CA GLN A 288 0.14 -27.91 8.45
C GLN A 288 0.26 -26.71 7.52
N ILE A 289 1.20 -25.80 7.83
CA ILE A 289 1.50 -24.65 6.98
C ILE A 289 2.12 -25.17 5.68
N ASP A 290 1.38 -25.10 4.59
CA ASP A 290 1.80 -25.59 3.28
C ASP A 290 1.98 -24.44 2.27
N THR A 291 2.67 -24.73 1.16
CA THR A 291 2.76 -23.80 0.04
C THR A 291 1.46 -23.87 -0.76
N THR A 292 0.51 -22.98 -0.48
CA THR A 292 -0.80 -22.91 -1.18
C THR A 292 -0.80 -21.94 -2.36
N ILE A 293 0.30 -21.21 -2.54
CA ILE A 293 0.48 -20.20 -3.58
C ILE A 293 1.83 -20.48 -4.25
N VAL A 294 1.83 -20.65 -5.58
CA VAL A 294 3.01 -21.04 -6.35
C VAL A 294 3.44 -19.95 -7.32
N ASP A 295 4.74 -19.79 -7.50
CA ASP A 295 5.31 -18.80 -8.43
C ASP A 295 4.93 -19.15 -9.88
N ASN A 296 4.50 -18.16 -10.66
CA ASN A 296 4.42 -18.29 -12.12
C ASN A 296 5.56 -17.55 -12.82
N TRP A 297 5.59 -16.23 -12.67
CA TRP A 297 6.65 -15.40 -13.22
C TRP A 297 6.99 -14.23 -12.32
N ARG A 298 8.20 -13.73 -12.49
CA ARG A 298 8.73 -12.56 -11.79
C ARG A 298 9.47 -11.65 -12.76
N LYS A 299 9.26 -10.34 -12.64
CA LYS A 299 9.90 -9.31 -13.47
C LYS A 299 10.39 -8.15 -12.62
N PRO A 300 11.72 -7.99 -12.48
CA PRO A 300 12.29 -6.78 -11.91
C PRO A 300 12.33 -5.66 -12.96
N PHE A 301 12.14 -4.44 -12.50
CA PHE A 301 12.19 -3.22 -13.28
C PHE A 301 13.03 -2.18 -12.54
N SER A 302 14.04 -1.67 -13.23
CA SER A 302 14.98 -0.68 -12.72
C SER A 302 15.04 0.50 -13.67
N PRO A 303 15.25 1.74 -13.17
CA PRO A 303 15.54 2.86 -14.03
C PRO A 303 16.81 2.63 -14.88
N GLU A 304 16.86 3.22 -16.07
CA GLU A 304 18.01 3.10 -16.97
C GLU A 304 19.30 3.62 -16.31
N ASN A 305 20.43 3.01 -16.65
CA ASN A 305 21.77 3.34 -16.14
C ASN A 305 21.99 3.14 -14.63
N GLY A 306 21.01 2.60 -13.89
CA GLY A 306 21.10 2.43 -12.44
C GLY A 306 21.20 3.75 -11.67
N SER A 307 20.89 4.88 -12.30
CA SER A 307 20.81 6.18 -11.64
C SER A 307 19.34 6.46 -11.32
N GLY A 308 18.99 6.39 -10.04
CA GLY A 308 17.64 6.65 -9.55
C GLY A 308 16.95 5.41 -8.97
N GLY A 309 15.88 5.63 -8.23
CA GLY A 309 15.02 4.62 -7.65
C GLY A 309 13.56 4.82 -8.06
N ALA A 310 12.80 3.73 -7.98
CA ALA A 310 11.36 3.72 -8.21
C ALA A 310 10.65 3.28 -6.92
N ILE A 311 9.66 4.07 -6.52
CA ILE A 311 8.75 3.80 -5.41
C ILE A 311 7.39 3.45 -6.02
N VAL A 312 7.00 2.18 -5.98
CA VAL A 312 5.65 1.75 -6.34
C VAL A 312 4.64 2.09 -5.25
N ALA A 313 3.43 2.43 -5.66
CA ALA A 313 2.34 2.85 -4.79
C ALA A 313 1.06 2.04 -4.98
N GLY A 314 0.90 1.29 -6.08
CA GLY A 314 -0.27 0.43 -6.27
C GLY A 314 -0.26 -0.35 -7.58
N VAL A 315 -1.10 -1.38 -7.63
CA VAL A 315 -1.35 -2.22 -8.80
C VAL A 315 -2.83 -2.57 -8.94
N ALA A 316 -3.36 -2.51 -10.16
CA ALA A 316 -4.73 -2.91 -10.45
C ALA A 316 -4.83 -3.71 -11.75
N TYR A 317 -5.71 -4.71 -11.77
CA TYR A 317 -6.09 -5.43 -12.99
C TYR A 317 -7.28 -4.72 -13.65
N LEU A 318 -7.04 -4.03 -14.78
CA LEU A 318 -8.04 -3.21 -15.45
C LEU A 318 -8.09 -3.54 -16.94
N GLY A 319 -9.26 -3.95 -17.43
CA GLY A 319 -9.47 -4.21 -18.86
C GLY A 319 -8.53 -5.27 -19.46
N GLY A 320 -8.08 -6.25 -18.67
CA GLY A 320 -7.15 -7.28 -19.14
C GLY A 320 -5.68 -6.88 -19.15
N VAL A 321 -5.32 -5.74 -18.53
CA VAL A 321 -3.93 -5.34 -18.30
C VAL A 321 -3.69 -5.06 -16.83
N LEU A 322 -2.45 -5.23 -16.38
CA LEU A 322 -2.04 -4.73 -15.07
C LEU A 322 -1.62 -3.27 -15.24
N VAL A 323 -2.18 -2.39 -14.44
CA VAL A 323 -1.77 -0.99 -14.32
C VAL A 323 -0.98 -0.88 -13.03
N VAL A 324 0.29 -0.45 -13.12
CA VAL A 324 1.15 -0.22 -11.97
C VAL A 324 1.51 1.25 -11.90
N VAL A 325 1.46 1.82 -10.71
CA VAL A 325 1.65 3.25 -10.48
C VAL A 325 2.69 3.48 -9.40
N GLY A 326 3.34 4.64 -9.45
CA GLY A 326 4.32 5.00 -8.44
C GLY A 326 5.04 6.29 -8.78
N THR A 327 6.22 6.44 -8.19
CA THR A 327 7.09 7.60 -8.33
C THR A 327 8.50 7.16 -8.66
N THR A 328 9.23 7.93 -9.46
CA THR A 328 10.59 7.61 -9.89
C THR A 328 11.37 8.88 -10.18
N ASN A 329 12.64 8.92 -9.80
CA ASN A 329 13.58 9.96 -10.26
C ASN A 329 14.49 9.46 -11.40
N GLY A 330 14.24 8.25 -11.91
CA GLY A 330 14.90 7.71 -13.08
C GLY A 330 13.93 7.46 -14.24
N HIS A 331 14.47 7.22 -15.43
CA HIS A 331 13.69 7.00 -16.65
C HIS A 331 13.89 5.58 -17.19
N SER A 332 12.86 5.00 -17.80
CA SER A 332 12.97 3.77 -18.59
C SER A 332 11.72 3.59 -19.45
N GLN A 333 11.68 2.58 -20.31
CA GLN A 333 10.45 2.20 -21.03
C GLN A 333 9.25 1.95 -20.09
N VAL A 334 9.52 1.56 -18.83
CA VAL A 334 8.49 1.21 -17.84
C VAL A 334 8.14 2.40 -16.95
N PHE A 335 9.10 3.27 -16.66
CA PHE A 335 8.89 4.47 -15.84
C PHE A 335 8.48 5.70 -16.66
N GLY A 336 8.36 5.53 -17.97
CA GLY A 336 8.12 6.62 -18.91
C GLY A 336 9.34 7.54 -19.04
N ASN A 337 9.12 8.65 -19.73
CA ASN A 337 10.01 9.81 -19.79
C ASN A 337 11.09 9.86 -20.90
N GLU A 338 10.71 9.53 -22.14
CA GLU A 338 11.46 10.01 -23.34
C GLU A 338 11.46 11.55 -23.45
N LEU A 339 10.48 12.24 -22.84
CA LEU A 339 10.37 13.70 -22.87
C LEU A 339 11.38 14.40 -21.95
N ALA A 340 11.69 13.89 -20.75
CA ALA A 340 12.73 14.46 -19.88
C ALA A 340 14.13 14.36 -20.51
N LYS A 341 14.42 13.25 -21.24
CA LYS A 341 15.65 13.14 -22.04
C LYS A 341 15.81 14.34 -22.99
N SER A 342 14.70 14.85 -23.54
CA SER A 342 14.73 15.97 -24.49
C SER A 342 14.93 17.34 -23.84
N MET A 343 14.58 17.51 -22.57
CA MET A 343 14.66 18.81 -21.88
C MET A 343 16.03 19.07 -21.23
N ASN A 344 16.97 18.12 -21.31
CA ASN A 344 18.29 18.21 -20.70
C ASN A 344 18.24 18.52 -19.19
N HIS A 345 17.10 18.20 -18.56
CA HIS A 345 16.91 18.30 -17.12
C HIS A 345 17.63 17.10 -16.51
N THR A 346 18.78 17.37 -15.88
CA THR A 346 19.49 16.38 -15.05
C THR A 346 18.87 16.27 -13.66
N ASP A 347 17.57 16.52 -13.56
CA ASP A 347 16.92 16.70 -12.28
C ASP A 347 16.78 15.36 -11.58
N THR A 348 17.07 15.36 -10.29
CA THR A 348 16.84 14.23 -9.39
C THR A 348 15.41 14.27 -8.85
N SER A 349 14.53 15.06 -9.46
CA SER A 349 13.15 15.22 -9.05
C SER A 349 12.41 13.89 -9.15
N MET A 350 11.54 13.66 -8.19
CA MET A 350 10.66 12.50 -8.18
C MET A 350 9.45 12.80 -9.06
N ASP A 351 9.23 12.02 -10.12
CA ASP A 351 8.08 12.16 -11.01
C ASP A 351 7.12 10.99 -10.84
N ALA A 352 5.81 11.23 -10.95
CA ALA A 352 4.83 10.15 -10.99
C ALA A 352 4.98 9.33 -12.28
N PHE A 353 4.79 8.01 -12.20
CA PHE A 353 4.72 7.12 -13.36
C PHE A 353 3.48 6.23 -13.31
N VAL A 354 3.02 5.85 -14.50
CA VAL A 354 2.03 4.79 -14.71
C VAL A 354 2.51 3.90 -15.85
N THR A 355 2.40 2.58 -15.65
CA THR A 355 2.81 1.60 -16.65
C THR A 355 1.79 0.48 -16.78
N LYS A 356 1.68 -0.06 -17.99
CA LYS A 356 0.86 -1.22 -18.32
C LYS A 356 1.73 -2.45 -18.52
N ILE A 357 1.35 -3.53 -17.87
CA ILE A 357 2.03 -4.82 -17.92
C ILE A 357 1.05 -5.88 -18.45
N VAL A 358 1.54 -6.78 -19.31
CA VAL A 358 0.77 -7.91 -19.82
C VAL A 358 0.71 -8.99 -18.73
N PRO A 359 -0.48 -9.30 -18.19
CA PRO A 359 -0.62 -10.19 -17.02
C PRO A 359 0.00 -11.58 -17.23
N ASP A 360 -0.12 -12.17 -18.41
CA ASP A 360 0.35 -13.53 -18.68
C ASP A 360 1.88 -13.69 -18.72
N SER A 361 2.61 -12.59 -18.95
CA SER A 361 4.06 -12.66 -19.22
C SER A 361 4.91 -11.75 -18.36
N GLY A 362 4.27 -10.82 -17.65
CA GLY A 362 4.93 -9.73 -16.93
C GLY A 362 5.69 -8.77 -17.84
N LYS A 363 5.60 -8.92 -19.17
CA LYS A 363 6.25 -8.02 -20.10
C LYS A 363 5.52 -6.69 -20.14
N TYR A 364 6.27 -5.63 -20.39
CA TYR A 364 5.69 -4.34 -20.67
C TYR A 364 4.71 -4.45 -21.84
N TYR A 365 3.59 -3.74 -21.74
CA TYR A 365 2.56 -3.76 -22.77
C TYR A 365 3.13 -3.19 -24.07
N GLN A 366 3.40 -4.02 -25.07
CA GLN A 366 3.77 -3.54 -26.40
C GLN A 366 2.53 -3.53 -27.27
N PHE A 367 2.17 -2.36 -27.77
CA PHE A 367 1.14 -2.32 -28.79
C PHE A 367 1.70 -2.83 -30.14
N VAL A 368 1.08 -3.90 -30.64
CA VAL A 368 1.31 -4.44 -31.98
C VAL A 368 0.41 -3.68 -32.95
N ALA A 369 0.98 -3.01 -33.94
CA ALA A 369 0.20 -2.31 -34.96
C ALA A 369 -0.70 -3.29 -35.74
N ASP A 370 -1.77 -2.78 -36.35
CA ASP A 370 -2.75 -3.59 -37.11
C ASP A 370 -2.13 -4.45 -38.22
N ASN A 371 -0.88 -4.15 -38.62
CA ASN A 371 -0.09 -4.92 -39.58
C ASN A 371 0.75 -6.05 -38.93
N GLY A 372 0.58 -6.32 -37.63
CA GLY A 372 1.33 -7.33 -36.88
C GLY A 372 2.76 -6.94 -36.54
N ALA A 373 3.22 -5.75 -36.92
CA ALA A 373 4.55 -5.27 -36.56
C ALA A 373 4.50 -4.52 -35.21
N PRO A 374 5.50 -4.68 -34.33
CA PRO A 374 5.64 -3.78 -33.18
C PRO A 374 5.79 -2.36 -33.73
N ALA A 375 4.85 -1.48 -33.35
CA ALA A 375 4.96 -0.08 -33.75
C ALA A 375 6.19 0.50 -33.04
N ALA A 376 7.04 1.21 -33.79
CA ALA A 376 8.10 2.02 -33.18
C ALA A 376 7.46 2.90 -32.09
N GLU A 377 8.11 3.03 -30.94
CA GLU A 377 7.56 3.72 -29.77
C GLU A 377 7.14 5.16 -30.09
N SER A 378 7.90 5.84 -30.96
CA SER A 378 7.60 7.19 -31.47
C SER A 378 6.40 7.27 -32.44
N ALA A 379 5.91 6.13 -32.92
CA ALA A 379 4.76 6.01 -33.82
C ALA A 379 3.49 5.45 -33.12
N GLN A 380 3.58 5.17 -31.81
CA GLN A 380 2.42 4.80 -31.00
C GLN A 380 1.41 5.95 -31.03
N PRO A 381 0.19 5.75 -31.56
CA PRO A 381 -0.79 6.81 -31.54
C PRO A 381 -1.16 7.11 -30.08
N MET A 382 -1.48 8.38 -29.77
CA MET A 382 -1.71 8.86 -28.38
C MET A 382 -2.65 8.00 -27.53
N HIS A 383 -3.53 7.21 -28.14
CA HIS A 383 -4.46 6.32 -27.46
C HIS A 383 -3.87 4.94 -27.07
N LYS A 384 -2.56 4.72 -27.26
CA LYS A 384 -1.90 3.40 -27.09
C LYS A 384 -0.57 3.49 -26.34
N ARG A 385 -0.44 4.40 -25.39
CA ARG A 385 0.76 4.51 -24.55
C ARG A 385 0.87 3.32 -23.61
N SER A 386 2.07 2.78 -23.45
CA SER A 386 2.36 1.66 -22.54
C SER A 386 2.77 2.13 -21.16
N ALA A 387 3.50 3.24 -21.11
CA ALA A 387 3.84 3.94 -19.89
C ALA A 387 3.72 5.45 -20.11
N THR A 388 3.53 6.20 -19.03
CA THR A 388 3.59 7.66 -19.01
C THR A 388 4.19 8.12 -17.69
N SER A 389 4.74 9.33 -17.69
CA SER A 389 5.08 10.04 -16.46
C SER A 389 4.19 11.28 -16.34
N PHE A 390 3.84 11.62 -15.11
CA PHE A 390 3.18 12.88 -14.77
C PHE A 390 4.14 13.71 -13.92
N MET A 391 4.37 14.93 -14.38
CA MET A 391 5.26 15.90 -13.75
C MET A 391 4.51 17.21 -13.56
N SER A 392 4.76 17.84 -12.42
CA SER A 392 4.36 19.20 -12.12
C SER A 392 4.95 20.17 -13.15
N ILE A 393 4.22 21.26 -13.41
CA ILE A 393 4.57 22.25 -14.45
C ILE A 393 5.91 22.92 -14.17
N ASP A 394 6.28 23.02 -12.89
CA ASP A 394 7.51 23.59 -12.38
C ASP A 394 8.57 22.55 -11.98
N TYR A 395 8.37 21.27 -12.38
CA TYR A 395 9.32 20.17 -12.25
C TYR A 395 9.81 19.98 -10.80
N LYS A 396 8.86 19.88 -9.88
CA LYS A 396 9.08 19.60 -8.47
C LYS A 396 8.79 18.15 -8.15
N ASP A 397 9.17 17.73 -6.94
CA ASP A 397 8.94 16.38 -6.47
C ASP A 397 7.43 16.08 -6.39
N ASP A 398 7.03 15.00 -7.02
CA ASP A 398 5.67 14.52 -7.23
C ASP A 398 5.57 13.05 -6.79
N TYR A 399 4.97 12.79 -5.65
CA TYR A 399 4.86 11.46 -5.04
C TYR A 399 3.46 10.90 -5.23
N VAL A 400 3.31 9.81 -5.98
CA VAL A 400 2.11 8.97 -5.96
C VAL A 400 2.13 8.12 -4.70
N MET A 401 1.05 8.16 -3.92
CA MET A 401 0.93 7.46 -2.64
C MET A 401 -0.07 6.30 -2.67
N GLY A 402 -0.98 6.28 -3.65
CA GLY A 402 -1.93 5.19 -3.84
C GLY A 402 -2.72 5.32 -5.14
N MET A 403 -3.57 4.33 -5.40
CA MET A 403 -4.54 4.37 -6.49
C MET A 403 -5.85 3.70 -6.12
N CYS A 404 -6.90 4.03 -6.86
CA CYS A 404 -8.18 3.37 -6.73
C CYS A 404 -8.90 3.34 -8.09
N TYR A 405 -9.87 2.45 -8.20
CA TYR A 405 -10.68 2.28 -9.40
C TYR A 405 -12.07 1.78 -9.02
N SER A 406 -12.99 1.81 -9.98
CA SER A 406 -14.31 1.21 -9.81
C SER A 406 -14.60 0.27 -10.98
N PRO A 407 -15.15 -0.94 -10.72
CA PRO A 407 -15.67 -1.81 -11.78
C PRO A 407 -16.75 -1.14 -12.64
N ALA A 408 -17.43 -0.10 -12.13
CA ALA A 408 -18.42 0.67 -12.89
C ALA A 408 -17.79 1.62 -13.93
N ASP A 409 -16.49 1.94 -13.81
CA ASP A 409 -15.73 2.79 -14.73
C ASP A 409 -14.39 2.12 -15.12
N PRO A 410 -14.41 0.97 -15.82
CA PRO A 410 -13.21 0.17 -16.08
C PRO A 410 -12.20 0.84 -17.02
N ASP A 411 -12.59 1.93 -17.69
CA ASP A 411 -11.74 2.69 -18.60
C ASP A 411 -10.92 3.76 -17.87
N ASN A 412 -11.17 3.99 -16.58
CA ASN A 412 -10.47 5.00 -15.80
C ASN A 412 -10.06 4.47 -14.43
N PHE A 413 -9.02 5.08 -13.89
CA PHE A 413 -8.57 4.89 -12.52
C PHE A 413 -8.14 6.24 -11.96
N TYR A 414 -7.86 6.28 -10.66
CA TYR A 414 -7.50 7.49 -9.96
C TYR A 414 -6.14 7.32 -9.29
N LEU A 415 -5.34 8.38 -9.35
CA LEU A 415 -4.08 8.49 -8.63
C LEU A 415 -4.27 9.49 -7.49
N VAL A 416 -3.80 9.10 -6.31
CA VAL A 416 -3.69 10.00 -5.16
C VAL A 416 -2.22 10.16 -4.81
N GLY A 417 -1.86 11.37 -4.41
CA GLY A 417 -0.49 11.64 -4.02
C GLY A 417 -0.28 13.03 -3.48
N THR A 418 0.97 13.45 -3.55
CA THR A 418 1.48 14.69 -2.98
C THR A 418 2.48 15.33 -3.94
N THR A 419 2.48 16.66 -4.07
CA THR A 419 3.36 17.41 -4.97
C THR A 419 3.96 18.63 -4.26
N GLU A 420 5.24 18.90 -4.50
CA GLU A 420 5.92 20.18 -4.17
C GLU A 420 5.68 21.26 -5.25
N GLY A 421 4.98 20.93 -6.34
CA GLY A 421 4.79 21.76 -7.52
C GLY A 421 3.33 21.91 -7.97
N GLN A 422 3.16 22.34 -9.22
CA GLN A 422 1.86 22.58 -9.84
C GLN A 422 1.42 21.47 -10.77
N MET A 423 0.46 20.65 -10.33
CA MET A 423 -0.22 19.69 -11.22
C MET A 423 -1.56 20.25 -11.75
N ASP A 424 -2.31 20.99 -10.92
CA ASP A 424 -3.58 21.59 -11.33
C ASP A 424 -3.36 23.01 -11.89
N ARG A 425 -3.60 23.16 -13.19
CA ARG A 425 -3.51 24.45 -13.91
C ARG A 425 -4.53 25.49 -13.45
N THR A 426 -5.58 25.08 -12.76
CA THR A 426 -6.62 25.99 -12.27
C THR A 426 -6.19 26.75 -11.01
N ILE A 427 -5.13 26.30 -10.33
CA ILE A 427 -4.55 26.97 -9.17
C ILE A 427 -3.61 28.07 -9.64
N ASN A 428 -4.00 29.33 -9.41
CA ASN A 428 -3.25 30.49 -9.93
C ASN A 428 -2.04 30.90 -9.07
N GLN A 429 -1.94 30.38 -7.84
CA GLN A 429 -0.86 30.70 -6.90
C GLN A 429 -0.53 29.46 -6.09
N LEU A 430 0.64 28.88 -6.34
CA LEU A 430 1.32 28.06 -5.37
C LEU A 430 2.30 28.93 -4.62
N VAL A 431 2.35 28.76 -3.31
CA VAL A 431 3.42 29.32 -2.53
C VAL A 431 4.56 28.31 -2.50
N GLN A 432 5.73 28.80 -2.93
CA GLN A 432 6.91 27.96 -3.10
C GLN A 432 7.31 27.29 -1.78
N GLY A 433 7.49 25.97 -1.83
CA GLY A 433 7.91 25.15 -0.69
C GLY A 433 6.76 24.59 0.14
N GLU A 434 5.52 24.71 -0.32
CA GLU A 434 4.41 23.92 0.20
C GLU A 434 4.35 22.54 -0.43
N ILE A 435 3.71 21.64 0.32
CA ILE A 435 3.44 20.27 -0.08
C ILE A 435 1.92 20.13 -0.18
N HIS A 436 1.43 19.81 -1.37
CA HIS A 436 0.00 19.78 -1.69
C HIS A 436 -0.43 18.35 -1.99
N ALA A 437 -1.63 17.96 -1.56
CA ALA A 437 -2.24 16.72 -2.00
C ALA A 437 -2.78 16.86 -3.44
N PHE A 438 -2.77 15.79 -4.22
CA PHE A 438 -3.45 15.74 -5.51
C PHE A 438 -4.28 14.47 -5.70
N LEU A 439 -5.36 14.60 -6.49
CA LEU A 439 -6.19 13.53 -7.01
C LEU A 439 -6.28 13.70 -8.53
N MET A 440 -6.00 12.64 -9.30
CA MET A 440 -6.00 12.68 -10.75
C MET A 440 -6.80 11.53 -11.32
N LYS A 441 -7.77 11.81 -12.21
CA LYS A 441 -8.44 10.78 -13.01
C LYS A 441 -7.63 10.51 -14.27
N VAL A 442 -7.32 9.25 -14.53
CA VAL A 442 -6.50 8.83 -15.67
C VAL A 442 -7.25 7.77 -16.47
N ASN A 443 -7.22 7.90 -17.79
CA ASN A 443 -7.79 6.90 -18.68
C ASN A 443 -6.80 5.74 -18.92
N VAL A 444 -7.22 4.49 -18.69
CA VAL A 444 -6.38 3.28 -18.75
C VAL A 444 -5.69 3.10 -20.12
N TRP A 445 -6.42 3.41 -21.19
CA TRP A 445 -5.93 3.13 -22.55
C TRP A 445 -4.93 4.17 -23.04
N THR A 446 -5.28 5.44 -22.86
CA THR A 446 -4.47 6.57 -23.32
C THR A 446 -3.37 6.96 -22.33
N LEU A 447 -3.53 6.58 -21.06
CA LEU A 447 -2.74 7.07 -19.92
C LEU A 447 -2.68 8.59 -19.86
N LEU A 448 -3.74 9.27 -20.32
CA LEU A 448 -3.85 10.72 -20.24
C LEU A 448 -4.75 11.12 -19.06
N PRO A 449 -4.43 12.23 -18.37
CA PRO A 449 -5.28 12.75 -17.32
C PRO A 449 -6.57 13.30 -17.93
N ALA A 450 -7.71 12.86 -17.39
CA ALA A 450 -9.01 13.43 -17.71
C ALA A 450 -9.22 14.74 -16.94
N TRP A 451 -8.86 14.75 -15.65
CA TRP A 451 -8.84 15.93 -14.78
C TRP A 451 -7.88 15.71 -13.62
N THR A 452 -7.46 16.80 -12.98
CA THR A 452 -6.63 16.81 -11.77
C THR A 452 -7.22 17.80 -10.77
N LYS A 453 -7.16 17.45 -9.49
CA LYS A 453 -7.45 18.31 -8.35
C LYS A 453 -6.26 18.35 -7.43
N GLN A 454 -5.96 19.53 -6.90
CA GLN A 454 -4.86 19.75 -5.98
C GLN A 454 -5.33 20.61 -4.80
N ILE A 455 -4.89 20.27 -3.60
CA ILE A 455 -5.31 20.89 -2.34
C ILE A 455 -4.06 21.16 -1.49
N GLY A 456 -3.93 22.39 -1.01
CA GLY A 456 -2.84 22.82 -0.14
C GLY A 456 -3.34 23.41 1.19
N GLY A 457 -2.41 23.54 2.14
CA GLY A 457 -2.68 24.12 3.45
C GLY A 457 -2.56 25.64 3.49
N ASP A 458 -2.53 26.26 4.68
CA ASP A 458 -2.36 27.70 4.85
C ASP A 458 -1.01 28.15 4.28
N PRO A 459 -1.01 29.01 3.24
CA PRO A 459 0.23 29.33 2.58
C PRO A 459 1.16 30.24 3.35
N ILE A 460 0.64 30.91 4.39
CA ILE A 460 1.45 31.77 5.27
C ILE A 460 2.28 30.89 6.21
N LYS A 461 1.71 29.78 6.66
CA LYS A 461 2.35 28.84 7.58
C LYS A 461 3.16 27.76 6.88
N LYS A 462 2.95 27.56 5.57
CA LYS A 462 3.54 26.48 4.77
C LYS A 462 3.12 25.11 5.30
N ASP A 463 1.83 24.99 5.60
CA ASP A 463 1.25 23.75 6.09
C ASP A 463 1.44 22.63 5.05
N VAL A 464 1.77 21.43 5.53
CA VAL A 464 2.03 20.26 4.70
C VAL A 464 0.76 19.42 4.59
N VAL A 465 0.28 19.20 3.37
CA VAL A 465 -0.92 18.39 3.09
C VAL A 465 -0.52 17.23 2.18
N ARG A 466 -0.75 16.00 2.63
CA ARG A 466 -0.40 14.78 1.88
C ARG A 466 -1.64 13.98 1.51
N GLY A 467 -1.86 13.71 0.23
CA GLY A 467 -2.84 12.74 -0.21
C GLY A 467 -2.26 11.34 -0.10
N LEU A 468 -2.98 10.43 0.56
CA LEU A 468 -2.47 9.09 0.88
C LEU A 468 -3.29 7.98 0.22
N ALA A 469 -4.62 8.05 0.30
CA ALA A 469 -5.49 6.98 -0.17
C ALA A 469 -6.72 7.54 -0.92
N CYS A 470 -7.32 6.72 -1.79
CA CYS A 470 -8.55 7.06 -2.46
C CYS A 470 -9.50 5.86 -2.55
N ALA A 471 -10.80 6.13 -2.66
CA ALA A 471 -11.82 5.12 -2.91
C ALA A 471 -12.89 5.66 -3.85
N VAL A 472 -13.45 4.80 -4.68
CA VAL A 472 -14.53 5.16 -5.61
C VAL A 472 -15.80 4.45 -5.15
N THR A 473 -16.92 5.16 -5.15
CA THR A 473 -18.21 4.53 -4.81
C THR A 473 -18.56 3.40 -5.78
N ASP A 474 -19.31 2.41 -5.33
CA ASP A 474 -19.73 1.25 -6.15
C ASP A 474 -20.46 1.67 -7.45
N ASP A 475 -21.19 2.79 -7.41
CA ASP A 475 -21.89 3.36 -8.58
C ASP A 475 -20.99 4.19 -9.51
N GLY A 476 -19.71 4.35 -9.17
CA GLY A 476 -18.70 5.09 -9.92
C GLY A 476 -18.95 6.59 -10.02
N GLN A 477 -19.89 7.15 -9.25
CA GLN A 477 -20.27 8.57 -9.36
C GLN A 477 -19.39 9.50 -8.53
N ASP A 478 -18.84 9.02 -7.42
CA ASP A 478 -18.05 9.83 -6.50
C ASP A 478 -16.71 9.17 -6.22
N VAL A 479 -15.70 10.02 -6.00
CA VAL A 479 -14.36 9.61 -5.58
C VAL A 479 -14.01 10.34 -4.30
N TYR A 480 -13.52 9.59 -3.33
CA TYR A 480 -12.95 10.11 -2.11
C TYR A 480 -11.43 10.14 -2.21
N MET A 481 -10.82 11.20 -1.70
CA MET A 481 -9.40 11.26 -1.40
C MET A 481 -9.23 11.58 0.07
N ALA A 482 -8.41 10.80 0.76
CA ALA A 482 -8.08 11.00 2.15
C ALA A 482 -6.56 11.17 2.32
N GLY A 483 -6.18 11.84 3.40
CA GLY A 483 -4.78 12.14 3.66
C GLY A 483 -4.57 12.81 5.00
N ILE A 484 -3.39 13.42 5.18
CA ILE A 484 -3.01 14.08 6.43
C ILE A 484 -2.64 15.54 6.21
N VAL A 485 -2.92 16.35 7.23
CA VAL A 485 -2.44 17.72 7.42
C VAL A 485 -1.50 17.71 8.61
N GLU A 486 -0.21 17.92 8.38
CA GLU A 486 0.80 17.67 9.42
C GLU A 486 0.96 18.84 10.40
N ASN A 487 1.40 18.51 11.62
CA ASN A 487 1.96 19.46 12.61
C ASN A 487 1.05 20.65 12.96
N GLY A 488 -0.24 20.42 13.15
CA GLY A 488 -1.20 21.47 13.49
C GLY A 488 -1.57 22.38 12.32
N GLY A 489 -1.32 21.92 11.09
CA GLY A 489 -1.64 22.63 9.87
C GLY A 489 -3.13 22.75 9.62
N SER A 490 -3.50 23.61 8.68
CA SER A 490 -4.89 23.96 8.34
C SER A 490 -5.08 23.93 6.83
N LEU A 491 -6.22 23.42 6.36
CA LEU A 491 -6.55 23.49 4.93
C LEU A 491 -6.92 24.92 4.53
N SER A 492 -6.28 25.42 3.47
CA SER A 492 -6.55 26.78 2.96
C SER A 492 -7.98 26.94 2.43
N LEU A 493 -8.51 25.87 1.84
CA LEU A 493 -9.89 25.83 1.35
C LEU A 493 -10.86 25.75 2.54
N TYR A 494 -11.77 26.71 2.62
CA TYR A 494 -12.80 26.82 3.67
C TYR A 494 -12.27 27.02 5.11
N GLN A 495 -11.01 27.43 5.28
CA GLN A 495 -10.43 27.79 6.59
C GLN A 495 -10.70 26.75 7.68
N GLN A 496 -10.43 25.47 7.37
CA GLN A 496 -10.55 24.40 8.35
C GLN A 496 -9.39 24.53 9.34
N ASN A 497 -9.71 24.63 10.64
CA ASN A 497 -8.71 24.74 11.67
C ASN A 497 -8.19 23.35 12.06
N SER A 498 -6.95 23.29 12.53
CA SER A 498 -6.40 22.08 13.13
C SER A 498 -7.11 21.73 14.44
N PHE A 499 -7.17 20.43 14.73
CA PHE A 499 -7.63 19.92 16.04
C PHE A 499 -6.48 19.66 17.01
N GLY A 500 -5.21 19.65 16.55
CA GLY A 500 -4.07 19.32 17.39
C GLY A 500 -2.76 19.11 16.65
N GLY A 501 -2.27 17.88 16.66
CA GLY A 501 -1.06 17.44 15.97
C GLY A 501 -1.33 17.22 14.48
N ASP A 502 -1.06 16.01 13.99
CA ASP A 502 -1.48 15.64 12.64
C ASP A 502 -3.00 15.47 12.60
N ASP A 503 -3.68 16.02 11.59
CA ASP A 503 -5.10 15.82 11.34
C ASP A 503 -5.32 15.04 10.05
N ILE A 504 -6.42 14.30 9.96
CA ILE A 504 -6.86 13.69 8.70
C ILE A 504 -7.64 14.72 7.89
N PHE A 505 -7.59 14.63 6.58
CA PHE A 505 -8.59 15.28 5.73
C PHE A 505 -9.31 14.27 4.84
N LEU A 506 -10.55 14.60 4.49
CA LEU A 506 -11.36 13.87 3.53
C LEU A 506 -11.96 14.84 2.50
N LEU A 507 -11.71 14.52 1.24
CA LEU A 507 -12.24 15.19 0.06
C LEU A 507 -13.23 14.25 -0.63
N GLN A 508 -14.41 14.74 -1.02
CA GLN A 508 -15.27 14.09 -2.01
C GLN A 508 -15.33 14.92 -3.30
N VAL A 509 -15.14 14.28 -4.44
CA VAL A 509 -15.33 14.87 -5.77
C VAL A 509 -16.25 14.02 -6.64
N ASP A 510 -16.92 14.68 -7.59
CA ASP A 510 -17.66 14.05 -8.67
C ASP A 510 -16.67 13.32 -9.61
N ALA A 511 -16.88 12.02 -9.84
CA ALA A 511 -16.01 11.19 -10.65
C ALA A 511 -15.98 11.62 -12.14
N GLY A 512 -17.05 12.27 -12.61
CA GLY A 512 -17.21 12.66 -14.01
C GLY A 512 -16.33 13.84 -14.39
N ASP A 513 -16.38 14.93 -13.61
CA ASP A 513 -15.71 16.20 -13.93
C ASP A 513 -14.73 16.70 -12.85
N GLY A 514 -14.58 15.96 -11.75
CA GLY A 514 -13.73 16.30 -10.62
C GLY A 514 -14.29 17.42 -9.75
N ARG A 515 -15.55 17.84 -9.93
CA ARG A 515 -16.15 18.92 -9.14
C ARG A 515 -16.16 18.55 -7.66
N LEU A 516 -15.63 19.47 -6.84
CA LEU A 516 -15.63 19.37 -5.39
C LEU A 516 -17.06 19.29 -4.84
N VAL A 517 -17.34 18.25 -4.06
CA VAL A 517 -18.60 18.08 -3.31
C VAL A 517 -18.42 18.64 -1.90
N PHE A 518 -17.47 18.09 -1.13
CA PHE A 518 -17.09 18.62 0.18
C PHE A 518 -15.60 18.40 0.48
N LEU A 519 -15.10 19.14 1.47
CA LEU A 519 -13.79 18.96 2.09
C LEU A 519 -13.94 19.06 3.61
N ARG A 520 -13.31 18.15 4.35
CA ARG A 520 -13.29 18.11 5.82
C ARG A 520 -11.88 17.88 6.32
N GLN A 521 -11.52 18.57 7.40
CA GLN A 521 -10.38 18.22 8.26
C GLN A 521 -10.98 17.59 9.53
N ILE A 522 -10.41 16.47 9.98
CA ILE A 522 -10.95 15.60 11.02
C ILE A 522 -9.78 15.21 11.92
N GLY A 523 -9.90 15.42 13.23
CA GLY A 523 -8.85 15.08 14.15
C GLY A 523 -9.25 15.26 15.61
N THR A 524 -8.27 15.06 16.47
CA THR A 524 -8.28 15.17 17.92
C THR A 524 -7.14 16.11 18.33
N SER A 525 -6.90 16.27 19.63
CA SER A 525 -5.71 16.99 20.11
C SER A 525 -4.39 16.23 19.88
N GLY A 526 -4.45 14.97 19.47
CA GLY A 526 -3.33 14.08 19.23
C GLY A 526 -2.75 14.17 17.82
N ASN A 527 -2.01 13.15 17.43
CA ASN A 527 -1.59 12.88 16.07
C ASN A 527 -2.52 11.83 15.46
N ASP A 528 -3.32 12.25 14.50
CA ASP A 528 -4.27 11.41 13.80
C ASP A 528 -3.79 11.23 12.36
N ARG A 529 -3.50 9.98 11.99
CA ARG A 529 -2.90 9.64 10.71
C ARG A 529 -3.77 8.65 9.98
N LEU A 530 -4.00 8.89 8.69
CA LEU A 530 -4.62 7.88 7.85
C LEU A 530 -3.66 6.69 7.67
N SER A 531 -4.21 5.47 7.68
CA SER A 531 -3.46 4.29 7.25
C SER A 531 -3.18 4.33 5.74
N PRO A 532 -2.14 3.61 5.26
CA PRO A 532 -2.04 3.27 3.84
C PRO A 532 -3.36 2.67 3.38
N ASP A 533 -3.88 3.06 2.21
CA ASP A 533 -5.19 2.61 1.71
C ASP A 533 -6.32 2.65 2.75
N GLY A 534 -6.25 3.61 3.69
CA GLY A 534 -7.16 3.73 4.83
C GLY A 534 -8.53 4.31 4.47
N VAL A 535 -9.00 4.13 3.24
CA VAL A 535 -10.32 4.59 2.80
C VAL A 535 -11.02 3.53 1.96
N ALA A 536 -12.25 3.23 2.33
CA ALA A 536 -13.17 2.39 1.56
C ALA A 536 -14.53 3.11 1.41
N THR A 537 -15.45 2.52 0.65
CA THR A 537 -16.84 3.00 0.58
C THR A 537 -17.81 1.90 0.95
N ASP A 538 -18.86 2.24 1.71
CA ASP A 538 -19.94 1.31 2.01
C ASP A 538 -20.97 1.20 0.86
N ALA A 539 -21.97 0.31 1.01
CA ALA A 539 -23.03 0.11 0.01
C ALA A 539 -23.95 1.33 -0.20
N TYR A 540 -23.89 2.33 0.68
CA TYR A 540 -24.59 3.62 0.54
C TYR A 540 -23.70 4.69 -0.10
N GLY A 541 -22.43 4.36 -0.35
CA GLY A 541 -21.40 5.26 -0.87
C GLY A 541 -20.86 6.22 0.18
N ASN A 542 -21.08 5.98 1.47
CA ASN A 542 -20.37 6.71 2.53
C ASN A 542 -18.91 6.30 2.53
N ALA A 543 -18.01 7.21 2.89
CA ALA A 543 -16.61 6.87 3.07
C ALA A 543 -16.42 6.17 4.42
N ILE A 544 -15.61 5.11 4.47
CA ILE A 544 -15.13 4.49 5.69
C ILE A 544 -13.64 4.81 5.79
N LEU A 545 -13.24 5.49 6.86
CA LEU A 545 -11.85 5.85 7.11
C LEU A 545 -11.26 4.92 8.17
N MET A 546 -10.04 4.49 7.94
CA MET A 546 -9.19 3.79 8.90
C MET A 546 -7.88 4.54 9.07
N GLY A 547 -7.43 4.65 10.32
CA GLY A 547 -6.14 5.26 10.61
C GLY A 547 -5.69 4.98 12.02
N ASN A 548 -4.65 5.70 12.41
CA ASN A 548 -3.99 5.58 13.70
C ASN A 548 -4.11 6.90 14.48
N THR A 549 -4.24 6.81 15.79
CA THR A 549 -4.42 7.98 16.66
C THR A 549 -3.66 7.78 17.99
N ASP A 550 -2.93 8.80 18.43
CA ASP A 550 -2.47 8.90 19.83
C ASP A 550 -3.46 9.69 20.72
N GLY A 551 -4.56 10.20 20.13
CA GLY A 551 -5.63 10.94 20.77
C GLY A 551 -6.89 10.13 21.13
N SER A 552 -7.97 10.85 21.42
CA SER A 552 -9.26 10.31 21.93
C SER A 552 -10.41 10.58 20.96
N PHE A 553 -10.60 9.71 19.96
CA PHE A 553 -11.74 9.77 19.04
C PHE A 553 -13.02 9.25 19.70
N TYR A 554 -13.04 7.97 20.08
CA TYR A 554 -14.27 7.29 20.52
C TYR A 554 -14.15 6.65 21.90
N ARG A 555 -13.05 6.95 22.61
CA ARG A 555 -12.83 6.58 24.00
C ARG A 555 -11.99 7.65 24.68
N SER A 556 -12.17 7.82 25.99
CA SER A 556 -11.23 8.61 26.79
C SER A 556 -9.95 7.80 27.00
N ARG A 557 -8.79 8.43 26.83
CA ARG A 557 -7.53 7.93 27.39
C ARG A 557 -7.46 8.38 28.86
N GLN A 558 -7.09 7.48 29.77
CA GLN A 558 -6.88 7.86 31.17
C GLN A 558 -5.53 8.57 31.31
N PHE A 559 -5.41 9.51 32.24
CA PHE A 559 -4.23 10.38 32.43
C PHE A 559 -2.91 9.60 32.57
N ASP A 560 -2.93 8.41 33.17
CA ASP A 560 -1.74 7.57 33.37
C ASP A 560 -1.23 6.94 32.04
N GLN A 561 -2.07 6.94 30.99
CA GLN A 561 -1.70 6.49 29.64
C GLN A 561 -1.20 7.63 28.75
N GLU A 562 -1.31 8.90 29.17
CA GLU A 562 -0.79 10.02 28.36
C GLU A 562 0.75 10.02 28.28
N SER A 563 1.43 9.39 29.24
CA SER A 563 2.90 9.23 29.19
C SER A 563 3.34 8.14 28.21
N GLU A 564 2.48 7.17 27.90
CA GLU A 564 2.73 6.09 26.97
C GLU A 564 1.82 6.30 25.76
N LYS A 565 2.24 7.19 24.86
CA LYS A 565 1.56 7.48 23.60
C LYS A 565 1.60 6.26 22.67
N SER A 566 0.79 5.24 22.96
CA SER A 566 0.53 4.15 22.02
C SER A 566 -0.47 4.63 20.96
N ASP A 567 -0.22 4.26 19.71
CA ASP A 567 -1.15 4.49 18.61
C ASP A 567 -2.27 3.44 18.68
N ASP A 568 -3.53 3.88 18.60
CA ASP A 568 -4.67 2.98 18.38
C ASP A 568 -5.10 3.04 16.92
N VAL A 569 -5.74 1.98 16.44
CA VAL A 569 -6.50 2.02 15.19
C VAL A 569 -7.88 2.60 15.45
N PHE A 570 -8.31 3.57 14.65
CA PHE A 570 -9.71 4.00 14.61
C PHE A 570 -10.34 3.66 13.27
N ILE A 571 -11.67 3.50 13.29
CA ILE A 571 -12.51 3.37 12.11
C ILE A 571 -13.67 4.34 12.25
N MET A 572 -14.02 5.06 11.18
CA MET A 572 -15.19 5.92 11.17
C MET A 572 -15.87 5.95 9.80
N SER A 573 -17.17 6.25 9.80
CA SER A 573 -17.93 6.50 8.58
C SER A 573 -18.22 7.99 8.42
N VAL A 574 -18.10 8.47 7.18
CA VAL A 574 -18.39 9.85 6.77
C VAL A 574 -19.43 9.85 5.67
N MET A 575 -20.53 10.57 5.91
CA MET A 575 -21.69 10.56 5.02
C MET A 575 -21.40 11.12 3.63
N ARG A 576 -21.91 10.41 2.62
CA ARG A 576 -21.87 10.85 1.23
C ARG A 576 -22.59 12.17 1.03
N GLY A 577 -21.97 13.09 0.31
CA GLY A 577 -22.57 14.37 -0.11
C GLY A 577 -22.53 15.47 0.95
N THR A 578 -22.68 15.17 2.24
CA THR A 578 -22.61 16.17 3.32
C THR A 578 -21.26 16.22 4.02
N GLY A 579 -20.54 15.10 4.06
CA GLY A 579 -19.30 14.98 4.82
C GLY A 579 -19.53 15.01 6.34
N ASP A 580 -20.75 14.69 6.79
CA ASP A 580 -21.06 14.61 8.21
C ASP A 580 -20.46 13.33 8.80
N TYR A 581 -19.87 13.43 9.99
CA TYR A 581 -19.27 12.32 10.71
C TYR A 581 -19.61 12.40 12.20
N LYS A 582 -19.38 11.32 12.95
CA LYS A 582 -19.53 11.34 14.40
C LYS A 582 -18.32 12.04 15.00
N GLU A 583 -18.53 13.22 15.59
CA GLU A 583 -17.43 13.97 16.20
C GLU A 583 -16.76 13.16 17.33
N PRO A 584 -15.43 13.36 17.53
CA PRO A 584 -14.72 12.80 18.68
C PRO A 584 -15.44 13.10 19.99
N GLN A 585 -15.53 12.11 20.87
CA GLN A 585 -16.00 12.35 22.24
C GLN A 585 -14.93 13.10 23.00
N VAL A 586 -15.03 14.43 23.02
CA VAL A 586 -14.23 15.25 23.93
C VAL A 586 -14.66 14.88 25.35
N PRO A 587 -13.78 14.30 26.19
CA PRO A 587 -14.14 14.02 27.57
C PRO A 587 -14.58 15.34 28.20
N ASP A 588 -15.80 15.37 28.76
CA ASP A 588 -16.35 16.57 29.37
C ASP A 588 -15.36 17.09 30.42
N ALA A 589 -14.64 18.17 30.07
CA ALA A 589 -13.63 18.79 30.93
C ALA A 589 -14.22 19.33 32.25
N SER A 590 -15.52 19.14 32.48
CA SER A 590 -16.28 19.64 33.61
C SER A 590 -16.45 18.66 34.76
N GLU A 591 -16.09 17.38 34.62
CA GLU A 591 -16.01 16.46 35.77
C GLU A 591 -14.67 16.61 36.50
N SER A 592 -14.33 17.86 36.85
CA SER A 592 -13.32 18.13 37.85
C SER A 592 -13.74 17.40 39.12
N ALA A 593 -13.01 16.35 39.47
CA ALA A 593 -13.23 15.54 40.68
C ALA A 593 -13.62 16.47 41.85
N PRO A 594 -14.72 16.19 42.57
CA PRO A 594 -15.13 17.03 43.69
C PRO A 594 -13.94 17.14 44.63
N SER A 595 -13.42 18.37 44.75
CA SER A 595 -12.32 18.72 45.64
C SER A 595 -12.68 18.22 47.03
N THR A 596 -12.17 17.05 47.38
CA THR A 596 -12.33 16.47 48.71
C THR A 596 -11.37 17.26 49.57
N ALA A 597 -11.88 18.36 50.13
CA ALA A 597 -11.19 19.15 51.13
C ALA A 597 -10.96 18.27 52.38
N THR A 598 -9.81 17.60 52.42
CA THR A 598 -9.37 16.82 53.58
C THR A 598 -9.06 17.77 54.73
N SER A 599 -10.02 17.88 55.66
CA SER A 599 -9.83 18.43 57.00
C SER A 599 -8.84 17.55 57.77
N THR A 600 -7.63 18.06 57.97
CA THR A 600 -6.56 17.44 58.75
C THR A 600 -6.98 17.34 60.22
N THR A 601 -7.17 16.12 60.74
CA THR A 601 -7.19 15.87 62.18
C THR A 601 -5.94 15.09 62.55
N THR A 602 -5.02 15.79 63.21
CA THR A 602 -3.76 15.28 63.76
C THR A 602 -4.02 14.25 64.86
N THR A 603 -3.37 13.08 64.80
CA THR A 603 -3.13 12.25 65.97
C THR A 603 -1.72 11.66 65.90
N GLU A 604 -1.00 11.83 67.00
CA GLU A 604 0.43 11.55 67.22
C GLU A 604 0.78 10.05 67.38
N GLN A 605 2.06 9.76 67.09
CA GLN A 605 2.99 8.84 67.80
C GLN A 605 2.98 7.31 67.46
N PRO A 606 4.10 6.57 67.68
CA PRO A 606 5.44 6.74 67.09
C PRO A 606 6.20 5.43 66.72
N SER A 607 7.24 5.63 65.88
CA SER A 607 8.57 4.97 65.80
C SER A 607 8.88 3.55 66.34
N GLY A 608 9.57 2.78 65.49
CA GLY A 608 10.54 1.71 65.83
C GLY A 608 10.76 0.81 64.61
N GLU A 609 11.75 1.03 63.74
CA GLU A 609 13.19 0.68 63.81
C GLU A 609 13.51 -0.83 63.66
N THR A 610 14.51 -1.08 62.80
CA THR A 610 15.40 -2.25 62.60
C THR A 610 15.10 -3.35 61.55
N THR A 611 16.08 -3.45 60.65
CA THR A 611 16.44 -4.32 59.51
C THR A 611 17.06 -5.68 59.98
N PRO A 612 17.75 -6.48 59.13
CA PRO A 612 17.33 -7.52 58.14
C PRO A 612 17.83 -8.97 58.48
N SER A 613 17.43 -9.98 57.67
CA SER A 613 18.29 -11.06 57.07
C SER A 613 17.38 -12.10 56.41
N GLU A 614 17.49 -12.38 55.10
CA GLU A 614 18.39 -13.37 54.48
C GLU A 614 18.24 -14.80 55.03
N GLN A 615 17.56 -15.66 54.26
CA GLN A 615 17.83 -17.11 54.18
C GLN A 615 17.01 -17.77 53.06
N GLU A 616 17.71 -18.25 52.01
CA GLU A 616 17.29 -19.43 51.22
C GLU A 616 17.31 -20.69 52.11
N PRO A 617 16.56 -21.76 51.75
CA PRO A 617 17.20 -22.82 50.95
C PRO A 617 16.27 -23.53 49.94
N ALA A 618 16.88 -23.85 48.79
CA ALA A 618 17.05 -25.16 48.16
C ALA A 618 15.99 -26.29 48.30
N ASP A 619 15.72 -26.84 47.11
CA ASP A 619 15.69 -28.25 46.70
C ASP A 619 14.53 -29.19 47.08
N ASP A 620 14.13 -29.88 46.01
CA ASP A 620 13.82 -31.31 45.88
C ASP A 620 12.36 -31.78 45.69
N ALA A 621 12.21 -32.36 44.49
CA ALA A 621 11.67 -33.70 44.22
C ALA A 621 10.15 -33.90 44.09
N ALA A 622 9.75 -34.00 42.82
CA ALA A 622 9.11 -35.17 42.20
C ALA A 622 8.20 -36.07 43.06
N SER A 623 6.92 -36.15 42.67
CA SER A 623 6.09 -37.33 42.87
C SER A 623 4.93 -37.38 41.88
N THR A 624 5.09 -38.22 40.87
CA THR A 624 4.08 -38.80 39.98
C THR A 624 3.01 -39.57 40.78
N VAL A 625 1.71 -39.30 40.58
CA VAL A 625 0.64 -40.28 40.84
C VAL A 625 -0.45 -40.16 39.77
N GLU A 626 -0.82 -41.32 39.25
CA GLU A 626 -1.77 -41.62 38.18
C GLU A 626 -3.23 -41.29 38.48
N GLN A 627 -3.95 -41.03 37.38
CA GLN A 627 -5.27 -41.54 36.99
C GLN A 627 -6.32 -41.87 38.06
N GLY A 628 -7.52 -41.29 37.88
CA GLY A 628 -8.76 -41.80 38.43
C GLY A 628 -9.97 -41.14 37.80
N LEU A 629 -10.49 -41.74 36.71
CA LEU A 629 -11.86 -41.54 36.26
C LEU A 629 -12.85 -41.86 37.39
N SER A 630 -13.91 -41.06 37.53
CA SER A 630 -15.26 -41.59 37.69
C SER A 630 -16.32 -40.51 37.50
N ASP A 631 -17.28 -40.87 36.66
CA ASP A 631 -18.54 -40.20 36.39
C ASP A 631 -19.38 -39.99 37.66
N ALA A 632 -20.09 -38.87 37.72
CA ALA A 632 -21.28 -38.76 38.55
C ALA A 632 -22.29 -37.80 37.90
N GLU A 633 -23.31 -38.39 37.28
CA GLU A 633 -24.61 -37.77 37.04
C GLU A 633 -25.16 -37.15 38.35
N THR A 634 -25.68 -35.92 38.29
CA THR A 634 -26.76 -35.50 39.20
C THR A 634 -27.67 -34.53 38.47
N ALA A 635 -28.93 -34.93 38.36
CA ALA A 635 -30.03 -34.16 37.80
C ALA A 635 -30.70 -33.27 38.87
N THR A 636 -31.44 -32.26 38.38
CA THR A 636 -32.46 -31.42 39.06
C THR A 636 -31.90 -30.39 40.06
N ASN A 637 -32.31 -29.12 40.12
CA ASN A 637 -33.66 -28.58 40.05
C ASN A 637 -33.64 -27.03 39.98
N GLU A 638 -34.70 -26.45 39.41
CA GLU A 638 -35.35 -25.14 39.68
C GLU A 638 -34.52 -23.90 40.07
N GLN A 639 -34.65 -22.83 39.27
CA GLN A 639 -35.53 -21.65 39.49
C GLN A 639 -34.88 -20.35 38.98
N ALA A 640 -35.51 -19.77 37.95
CA ALA A 640 -35.22 -18.42 37.46
C ALA A 640 -35.87 -17.35 38.36
N PRO A 641 -35.25 -16.17 38.55
CA PRO A 641 -35.95 -14.98 38.98
C PRO A 641 -36.27 -14.06 37.78
N GLU A 642 -37.55 -13.68 37.75
CA GLU A 642 -38.21 -12.72 36.86
C GLU A 642 -37.74 -11.26 37.15
N PRO A 643 -37.65 -10.38 36.13
CA PRO A 643 -37.11 -9.04 36.30
C PRO A 643 -38.15 -8.02 36.82
N GLN A 644 -37.72 -7.16 37.73
CA GLN A 644 -38.50 -6.04 38.27
C GLN A 644 -38.52 -4.86 37.28
N GLN A 645 -39.73 -4.36 36.99
CA GLN A 645 -40.00 -3.10 36.31
C GLN A 645 -39.64 -1.90 37.21
N PRO A 646 -39.08 -0.79 36.67
CA PRO A 646 -39.11 0.49 37.34
C PRO A 646 -40.33 1.32 36.88
N GLN A 647 -40.87 2.02 37.87
CA GLN A 647 -42.10 2.82 37.87
C GLN A 647 -41.94 4.14 37.11
N GLU A 648 -43.02 4.57 36.46
CA GLU A 648 -43.26 5.93 36.01
C GLU A 648 -43.35 6.88 37.22
N GLU A 649 -42.57 7.97 37.21
CA GLU A 649 -42.80 9.14 38.05
C GLU A 649 -43.12 10.35 37.17
N GLU A 650 -44.37 10.77 37.24
CA GLU A 650 -44.87 12.06 36.76
C GLU A 650 -44.29 13.20 37.63
N HIS A 651 -43.71 14.21 36.99
CA HIS A 651 -43.58 15.52 37.61
C HIS A 651 -44.03 16.65 36.67
N GLU A 652 -45.25 17.09 36.96
CA GLU A 652 -45.93 18.28 36.50
C GLU A 652 -45.27 19.53 37.10
N LYS A 653 -44.82 20.50 36.28
CA LYS A 653 -44.71 21.89 36.74
C LYS A 653 -44.78 22.93 35.62
N GLU A 654 -45.95 23.53 35.56
CA GLU A 654 -46.32 24.92 35.28
C GLU A 654 -45.40 25.83 34.45
N THR A 655 -46.03 26.33 33.39
CA THR A 655 -45.70 27.50 32.55
C THR A 655 -45.66 28.81 33.36
N PRO A 656 -45.09 29.89 32.79
CA PRO A 656 -45.99 30.97 32.40
C PRO A 656 -45.74 31.54 31.00
N SER A 657 -46.88 31.82 30.37
CA SER A 657 -47.15 32.59 29.16
C SER A 657 -46.65 34.03 29.19
N GLU A 658 -46.23 34.58 28.04
CA GLU A 658 -46.67 35.90 27.52
C GLU A 658 -46.57 35.95 25.97
N ASP A 659 -47.76 35.98 25.36
CA ASP A 659 -48.28 36.66 24.15
C ASP A 659 -47.47 37.06 22.88
N PRO A 660 -48.20 37.22 21.73
CA PRO A 660 -47.66 37.18 20.38
C PRO A 660 -47.55 38.56 19.70
N MET A 661 -46.71 38.67 18.66
CA MET A 661 -46.81 39.76 17.66
C MET A 661 -46.61 39.25 16.22
N ASP A 662 -47.71 39.36 15.47
CA ASP A 662 -47.87 39.98 14.15
C ASP A 662 -46.87 39.72 13.00
N GLN A 663 -47.37 38.93 12.04
CA GLN A 663 -47.67 39.31 10.64
C GLN A 663 -46.69 40.15 9.79
N LEU A 664 -46.26 39.49 8.69
CA LEU A 664 -46.08 39.97 7.29
C LEU A 664 -44.84 40.82 6.93
N PRO A 665 -44.43 40.89 5.64
CA PRO A 665 -44.61 39.96 4.52
C PRO A 665 -43.31 39.65 3.72
N ALA A 666 -43.43 38.68 2.81
CA ALA A 666 -42.49 38.38 1.72
C ALA A 666 -42.15 39.59 0.82
N PRO A 667 -41.03 39.54 0.07
CA PRO A 667 -40.94 40.25 -1.19
C PRO A 667 -40.76 39.31 -2.39
N ALA A 668 -41.52 39.66 -3.41
CA ALA A 668 -41.44 39.17 -4.77
C ALA A 668 -40.16 39.63 -5.49
N GLY A 669 -39.90 38.99 -6.62
CA GLY A 669 -38.70 39.13 -7.43
C GLY A 669 -38.39 40.53 -7.97
N GLY A 670 -37.12 40.69 -8.30
CA GLY A 670 -36.56 41.84 -9.00
C GLY A 670 -35.23 41.45 -9.65
N SER A 671 -35.25 41.40 -10.98
CA SER A 671 -34.08 41.38 -11.87
C SER A 671 -33.26 42.65 -11.68
N LEU A 672 -31.93 42.53 -11.57
CA LEU A 672 -30.99 43.62 -11.83
C LEU A 672 -29.59 43.07 -12.13
N SER A 673 -29.31 42.96 -13.42
CA SER A 673 -27.98 43.15 -14.00
C SER A 673 -27.54 44.61 -13.81
N ASP A 674 -26.24 44.83 -13.69
CA ASP A 674 -25.51 46.12 -13.66
C ASP A 674 -25.37 46.82 -12.30
N ALA A 675 -24.30 46.47 -11.57
CA ALA A 675 -23.49 47.43 -10.80
C ALA A 675 -22.16 46.77 -10.37
N PHE A 676 -21.17 46.76 -11.28
CA PHE A 676 -19.77 46.55 -10.92
C PHE A 676 -19.20 47.82 -10.30
N GLY A 677 -18.63 47.69 -9.10
CA GLY A 677 -17.73 48.68 -8.53
C GLY A 677 -17.90 48.86 -7.03
N ASP A 678 -17.16 48.10 -6.23
CA ASP A 678 -16.23 48.71 -5.27
C ASP A 678 -15.27 47.68 -4.65
N LYS A 679 -14.07 48.17 -4.36
CA LYS A 679 -12.79 47.48 -4.21
C LYS A 679 -12.65 46.74 -2.86
N PRO A 680 -11.95 45.60 -2.79
CA PRO A 680 -11.48 45.07 -1.52
C PRO A 680 -10.30 45.89 -0.98
N MET A 681 -10.43 46.33 0.28
CA MET A 681 -9.37 46.97 1.06
C MET A 681 -8.20 45.99 1.26
N ILE A 682 -7.05 46.37 0.74
CA ILE A 682 -5.75 45.74 1.02
C ILE A 682 -5.17 46.43 2.26
N TYR A 683 -5.01 45.70 3.36
CA TYR A 683 -4.11 46.08 4.45
C TYR A 683 -2.68 45.67 4.08
N THR A 684 -1.88 46.60 3.56
CA THR A 684 -0.43 46.45 3.53
C THR A 684 0.18 47.11 4.77
N ASN A 685 0.69 46.29 5.67
CA ASN A 685 1.51 46.72 6.78
C ASN A 685 2.96 46.86 6.27
N ILE A 686 3.34 48.07 5.84
CA ILE A 686 4.72 48.41 5.49
C ILE A 686 5.32 49.13 6.70
N GLY A 687 6.23 48.44 7.40
CA GLY A 687 7.12 49.06 8.36
C GLY A 687 8.05 50.04 7.66
N SER A 688 7.86 51.33 7.95
CA SER A 688 8.69 52.43 7.51
C SER A 688 10.06 52.39 8.20
N VAL A 689 11.11 52.06 7.46
CA VAL A 689 12.48 52.42 7.84
C VAL A 689 12.70 53.86 7.37
N GLU A 690 12.73 54.78 8.33
CA GLU A 690 13.07 56.19 8.09
C GLU A 690 14.51 56.29 7.56
N HIS A 691 14.66 56.70 6.32
CA HIS A 691 15.92 57.19 5.77
C HIS A 691 15.98 58.71 5.94
N PRO A 692 17.03 59.26 6.59
CA PRO A 692 17.24 60.70 6.61
C PRO A 692 17.75 61.16 5.24
N HIS A 693 16.98 62.07 4.64
CA HIS A 693 17.41 62.93 3.54
C HIS A 693 18.46 63.92 4.08
N GLU A 694 19.72 63.77 3.65
CA GLU A 694 20.66 64.88 3.59
C GLU A 694 21.14 65.03 2.14
N GLU A 695 20.83 66.19 1.57
CA GLU A 695 21.38 66.67 0.29
C GLU A 695 22.86 67.01 0.48
N GLU A 696 23.76 66.14 0.03
CA GLU A 696 25.14 66.51 -0.27
C GLU A 696 25.34 66.57 -1.78
N GLU A 697 25.46 67.80 -2.31
CA GLU A 697 25.97 68.05 -3.66
C GLU A 697 27.42 67.54 -3.78
N GLY A 698 27.56 66.27 -4.16
CA GLY A 698 28.82 65.59 -4.34
C GLY A 698 29.65 66.16 -5.49
N SER A 699 30.72 66.87 -5.12
CA SER A 699 31.82 67.31 -5.98
C SER A 699 32.26 66.24 -7.01
N PRO A 700 32.50 66.61 -8.29
CA PRO A 700 32.71 65.67 -9.41
C PRO A 700 33.98 64.81 -9.32
N LYS A 701 34.78 64.95 -8.25
CA LYS A 701 35.97 64.11 -8.00
C LYS A 701 35.68 62.79 -7.27
N SER A 702 34.49 62.58 -6.68
CA SER A 702 34.17 61.33 -5.96
C SER A 702 33.77 60.17 -6.89
N ARG A 703 33.09 60.43 -8.01
CA ARG A 703 32.66 59.40 -8.98
C ARG A 703 33.81 58.58 -9.58
N GLN A 704 34.99 59.18 -9.78
CA GLN A 704 36.15 58.44 -10.30
C GLN A 704 36.73 57.43 -9.29
N ARG A 705 36.56 57.64 -7.98
CA ARG A 705 37.06 56.72 -6.96
C ARG A 705 36.17 55.49 -6.82
N TYR A 706 34.86 55.65 -6.91
CA TYR A 706 33.92 54.51 -6.86
C TYR A 706 34.06 53.59 -8.08
N GLY A 707 34.26 54.15 -9.28
CA GLY A 707 34.49 53.34 -10.48
C GLY A 707 35.77 52.49 -10.39
N LEU A 708 36.83 53.06 -9.82
CA LEU A 708 38.10 52.34 -9.64
C LEU A 708 37.98 51.21 -8.59
N VAL A 709 37.27 51.46 -7.49
CA VAL A 709 37.05 50.44 -6.44
C VAL A 709 36.19 49.29 -6.97
N MET A 710 35.09 49.58 -7.69
CA MET A 710 34.24 48.55 -8.29
C MET A 710 35.00 47.70 -9.32
N PHE A 711 35.92 48.32 -10.08
CA PHE A 711 36.77 47.60 -11.03
C PHE A 711 37.70 46.58 -10.34
N PHE A 712 38.32 46.94 -9.22
CA PHE A 712 39.18 46.00 -8.47
C PHE A 712 38.39 44.87 -7.81
N ILE A 713 37.18 45.15 -7.32
CA ILE A 713 36.29 44.10 -6.78
C ILE A 713 35.92 43.09 -7.88
N LEU A 714 35.63 43.56 -9.09
CA LEU A 714 35.29 42.70 -10.22
C LEU A 714 36.46 41.80 -10.63
N ILE A 715 37.69 42.33 -10.65
CA ILE A 715 38.90 41.53 -10.90
C ILE A 715 39.10 40.46 -9.81
N ALA A 716 38.87 40.79 -8.55
CA ALA A 716 39.01 39.85 -7.44
C ALA A 716 38.01 38.69 -7.54
N ILE A 717 36.75 38.98 -7.89
CA ILE A 717 35.71 37.95 -8.08
C ILE A 717 36.07 37.02 -9.25
N VAL A 718 36.50 37.57 -10.39
CA VAL A 718 36.90 36.77 -11.56
C VAL A 718 38.12 35.92 -11.25
N GLY A 719 39.10 36.47 -10.53
CA GLY A 719 40.26 35.71 -10.06
C GLY A 719 39.88 34.54 -9.15
N LEU A 720 38.94 34.74 -8.23
CA LEU A 720 38.46 33.71 -7.31
C LEU A 720 37.73 32.58 -8.06
N ILE A 721 36.85 32.93 -9.01
CA ILE A 721 36.13 31.94 -9.83
C ILE A 721 37.12 31.12 -10.68
N THR A 722 38.10 31.78 -11.30
CA THR A 722 39.10 31.12 -12.15
C THR A 722 40.00 30.19 -11.34
N GLY A 723 40.37 30.60 -10.11
CA GLY A 723 41.12 29.77 -9.17
C GLY A 723 40.34 28.55 -8.71
N LEU A 724 39.04 28.69 -8.42
CA LEU A 724 38.18 27.56 -8.04
C LEU A 724 38.01 26.56 -9.20
N LEU A 725 37.87 27.03 -10.43
CA LEU A 725 37.79 26.16 -11.61
C LEU A 725 39.10 25.41 -11.86
N ALA A 726 40.25 26.09 -11.76
CA ALA A 726 41.56 25.46 -11.90
C ALA A 726 41.83 24.44 -10.78
N TYR A 727 41.43 24.75 -9.55
CA TYR A 727 41.53 23.83 -8.42
C TYR A 727 40.68 22.59 -8.64
N ARG A 728 39.43 22.76 -9.09
CA ARG A 728 38.53 21.64 -9.39
C ARG A 728 39.11 20.72 -10.47
N GLN A 729 39.69 21.31 -11.52
CA GLN A 729 40.33 20.59 -12.62
C GLN A 729 41.61 19.84 -12.19
N MET A 730 42.35 20.36 -11.21
CA MET A 730 43.50 19.65 -10.65
C MET A 730 43.12 18.54 -9.68
N THR A 731 41.96 18.63 -9.03
CA THR A 731 41.46 17.58 -8.11
C THR A 731 40.75 16.43 -8.83
N THR A 732 40.20 16.66 -10.02
CA THR A 732 39.65 15.61 -10.90
C THR A 732 40.72 15.04 -11.81
N GLY A 733 41.81 14.53 -11.23
CA GLY A 733 42.72 13.67 -11.97
C GLY A 733 42.02 12.35 -12.26
N ASP A 734 41.38 12.25 -13.42
CA ASP A 734 40.72 11.03 -13.89
C ASP A 734 41.77 9.91 -14.00
N THR A 735 41.85 9.06 -12.98
CA THR A 735 42.41 7.72 -13.17
C THR A 735 41.42 6.98 -14.06
N PRO A 736 41.79 6.57 -15.28
CA PRO A 736 40.90 5.81 -16.15
C PRO A 736 40.38 4.62 -15.37
N THR A 737 39.07 4.57 -15.16
CA THR A 737 38.45 3.50 -14.39
C THR A 737 38.54 2.21 -15.21
N ASP A 738 38.68 1.05 -14.56
CA ASP A 738 38.68 -0.27 -15.23
C ASP A 738 37.45 -0.44 -16.16
N ARG A 739 36.37 0.31 -15.92
CA ARG A 739 35.17 0.36 -16.76
C ARG A 739 35.45 0.86 -18.19
N ASP A 740 36.26 1.91 -18.36
CA ASP A 740 36.55 2.45 -19.71
C ASP A 740 37.41 1.47 -20.53
N ALA A 741 38.29 0.72 -19.86
CA ALA A 741 39.07 -0.33 -20.49
C ALA A 741 38.19 -1.53 -20.92
N VAL A 742 37.22 -1.91 -20.07
CA VAL A 742 36.25 -2.99 -20.37
C VAL A 742 35.28 -2.59 -21.48
N LEU A 743 34.75 -1.37 -21.45
CA LEU A 743 33.88 -0.84 -22.51
C LEU A 743 34.62 -0.67 -23.84
N GLY A 744 35.89 -0.25 -23.79
CA GLY A 744 36.77 -0.23 -24.96
C GLY A 744 36.96 -1.63 -25.56
N TYR A 745 37.23 -2.64 -24.72
CA TYR A 745 37.37 -4.03 -25.16
C TYR A 745 36.08 -4.58 -25.78
N LEU A 746 34.91 -4.26 -25.22
CA LEU A 746 33.63 -4.75 -25.71
C LEU A 746 33.16 -4.04 -26.98
N SER A 747 33.54 -2.78 -27.18
CA SER A 747 33.26 -2.05 -28.42
C SER A 747 33.96 -2.65 -29.66
N GLU A 748 34.97 -3.51 -29.47
CA GLU A 748 35.60 -4.27 -30.57
C GLU A 748 34.78 -5.49 -31.01
N PHE A 749 33.75 -5.88 -30.25
CA PHE A 749 32.85 -6.97 -30.59
C PHE A 749 31.52 -6.41 -31.14
N ASP A 750 31.17 -6.85 -32.35
CA ASP A 750 29.90 -6.52 -33.03
C ASP A 750 28.76 -7.37 -32.45
N VAL A 751 28.42 -7.14 -31.18
CA VAL A 751 27.38 -7.89 -30.46
C VAL A 751 26.51 -6.91 -29.67
N ASP A 752 25.32 -6.64 -30.20
CA ASP A 752 24.29 -5.82 -29.57
C ASP A 752 23.60 -6.48 -28.35
N ASP A 753 24.06 -7.69 -27.96
CA ASP A 753 23.33 -8.61 -27.05
C ASP A 753 24.07 -8.93 -25.73
N ILE A 754 25.04 -8.11 -25.30
CA ILE A 754 25.80 -8.32 -24.05
C ILE A 754 25.32 -7.37 -22.97
N ASP A 755 24.74 -7.92 -21.90
CA ASP A 755 24.44 -7.20 -20.66
C ASP A 755 25.64 -7.30 -19.70
N LEU A 756 26.08 -6.16 -19.18
CA LEU A 756 27.25 -5.98 -18.32
C LEU A 756 26.80 -5.64 -16.90
N LYS A 757 27.02 -6.54 -15.94
CA LYS A 757 26.69 -6.32 -14.53
C LYS A 757 27.94 -6.23 -13.69
N GLN A 758 28.02 -5.24 -12.80
CA GLN A 758 29.12 -5.14 -11.85
C GLN A 758 28.95 -6.21 -10.76
N SER A 759 30.01 -6.97 -10.51
CA SER A 759 30.07 -8.02 -9.49
C SER A 759 30.31 -7.43 -8.11
N ALA A 760 29.72 -8.03 -7.08
CA ALA A 760 29.95 -7.68 -5.68
C ALA A 760 31.42 -7.83 -5.23
N THR A 761 32.25 -8.58 -5.98
CA THR A 761 33.69 -8.75 -5.70
C THR A 761 34.59 -7.70 -6.39
N GLY A 762 34.01 -6.71 -7.07
CA GLY A 762 34.75 -5.64 -7.73
C GLY A 762 35.14 -5.91 -9.20
N GLY A 763 34.59 -6.94 -9.84
CA GLY A 763 34.73 -7.21 -11.28
C GLY A 763 33.47 -6.90 -12.09
N TYR A 764 33.45 -7.21 -13.40
CA TYR A 764 32.25 -7.15 -14.25
C TYR A 764 31.92 -8.54 -14.80
N HIS A 765 30.64 -8.94 -14.76
CA HIS A 765 30.10 -10.12 -15.43
C HIS A 765 29.37 -9.71 -16.71
N CYS A 766 29.59 -10.44 -17.79
CA CYS A 766 28.84 -10.29 -19.02
C CYS A 766 27.86 -11.47 -19.17
N SER A 767 26.59 -11.21 -19.45
CA SER A 767 25.60 -12.22 -19.81
C SER A 767 24.99 -11.93 -21.18
N TYR A 768 24.87 -12.95 -22.01
CA TYR A 768 24.17 -12.84 -23.29
C TYR A 768 22.66 -12.86 -23.04
N THR A 769 21.96 -11.85 -23.51
CA THR A 769 20.49 -11.80 -23.48
C THR A 769 19.99 -12.04 -24.90
N ASN A 770 19.06 -13.01 -25.10
CA ASN A 770 18.37 -13.37 -26.36
C ASN A 770 18.66 -14.75 -26.98
N ASP A 771 19.20 -15.74 -26.25
CA ASP A 771 19.34 -17.15 -26.71
C ASP A 771 20.08 -17.38 -28.06
N LEU A 772 20.70 -16.35 -28.64
CA LEU A 772 21.37 -16.41 -29.95
C LEU A 772 22.84 -16.87 -29.87
N ALA A 773 23.38 -17.09 -28.68
CA ALA A 773 24.76 -17.55 -28.48
C ALA A 773 24.91 -19.06 -28.77
N HIS A 774 24.74 -19.46 -30.03
CA HIS A 774 25.28 -20.74 -30.50
C HIS A 774 26.80 -20.62 -30.67
N GLY A 775 27.55 -20.81 -29.59
CA GLY A 775 29.00 -20.89 -29.63
C GLY A 775 29.47 -22.12 -30.41
N ILE A 776 29.69 -21.99 -31.72
CA ILE A 776 30.41 -23.01 -32.50
C ILE A 776 31.89 -22.88 -32.13
N ASN A 777 32.40 -23.86 -31.40
CA ASN A 777 33.80 -23.93 -31.03
C ASN A 777 34.67 -24.13 -32.30
N ALA A 778 35.20 -23.04 -32.86
CA ALA A 778 35.97 -23.04 -34.10
C ALA A 778 37.29 -23.86 -34.05
N ARG A 779 37.61 -24.47 -32.90
CA ARG A 779 38.73 -25.42 -32.74
C ARG A 779 38.34 -26.89 -32.81
N ALA A 780 37.06 -27.24 -32.98
CA ALA A 780 36.64 -28.62 -33.20
C ALA A 780 36.68 -29.06 -34.68
N VAL A 781 36.86 -28.13 -35.63
CA VAL A 781 36.87 -28.43 -37.07
C VAL A 781 38.29 -28.66 -37.59
N SER A 782 38.96 -29.68 -37.06
CA SER A 782 40.12 -30.26 -37.72
C SER A 782 40.30 -31.74 -37.38
N ARG A 783 39.25 -32.56 -37.55
CA ARG A 783 39.44 -33.96 -37.90
C ARG A 783 38.14 -34.58 -38.41
N GLU A 784 38.32 -35.30 -39.52
CA GLU A 784 37.41 -36.29 -40.10
C GLU A 784 36.26 -35.72 -40.93
N GLY A 785 36.60 -35.46 -42.20
CA GLY A 785 35.63 -35.59 -43.27
C GLY A 785 35.43 -37.06 -43.62
N LEU A 786 34.19 -37.44 -43.90
CA LEU A 786 33.80 -38.29 -45.03
C LEU A 786 32.27 -38.33 -45.07
N PHE A 787 31.72 -38.19 -46.27
CA PHE A 787 30.28 -38.21 -46.65
C PHE A 787 29.49 -36.90 -46.50
N GLY A 788 29.46 -36.14 -47.60
CA GLY A 788 28.21 -35.52 -48.05
C GLY A 788 27.60 -36.40 -49.16
N PRO A 789 26.64 -35.90 -49.95
CA PRO A 789 25.47 -35.08 -49.59
C PRO A 789 24.18 -35.68 -50.17
N MET A 790 22.99 -35.32 -49.68
CA MET A 790 21.79 -35.28 -50.53
C MET A 790 20.91 -34.11 -50.11
N GLY A 791 20.77 -33.16 -51.05
CA GLY A 791 19.84 -32.05 -50.93
C GLY A 791 18.45 -32.43 -51.45
N PHE A 792 17.44 -31.76 -50.92
CA PHE A 792 16.19 -31.49 -51.63
C PHE A 792 15.74 -30.05 -51.36
N SER A 793 15.36 -29.41 -52.45
CA SER A 793 14.87 -28.03 -52.61
C SER A 793 13.38 -27.94 -52.24
N PRO A 794 12.85 -26.74 -51.88
CA PRO A 794 11.58 -26.60 -51.17
C PRO A 794 10.37 -26.47 -52.11
N LYS A 795 9.21 -26.92 -51.65
CA LYS A 795 7.90 -26.58 -52.23
C LYS A 795 6.87 -26.23 -51.16
N SER A 796 6.52 -24.95 -51.16
CA SER A 796 5.19 -24.34 -50.99
C SER A 796 4.03 -25.20 -50.46
N GLY A 797 3.38 -24.71 -49.40
CA GLY A 797 2.06 -25.17 -48.94
C GLY A 797 1.47 -24.24 -47.88
N THR A 798 0.75 -23.23 -48.35
CA THR A 798 -0.38 -22.47 -47.73
C THR A 798 -0.72 -22.71 -46.25
N THR A 799 -0.58 -21.64 -45.46
CA THR A 799 -1.17 -21.46 -44.12
C THR A 799 -2.66 -21.13 -44.22
N ASN A 800 -3.51 -22.01 -43.67
CA ASN A 800 -4.87 -21.66 -43.27
C ASN A 800 -4.93 -21.72 -41.74
N ASP A 801 -5.12 -20.53 -41.19
CA ASP A 801 -5.38 -20.18 -39.80
C ASP A 801 -6.84 -20.51 -39.44
N PRO A 802 -7.15 -21.17 -38.30
CA PRO A 802 -8.53 -21.33 -37.85
C PRO A 802 -8.74 -20.74 -36.44
N LEU A 803 -9.18 -19.48 -36.37
CA LEU A 803 -9.93 -18.96 -35.22
C LEU A 803 -11.14 -18.13 -35.70
N LEU A 804 -12.28 -18.35 -35.03
CA LEU A 804 -13.64 -17.80 -35.22
C LEU A 804 -14.60 -18.54 -36.17
N GLN A 805 -15.36 -19.49 -35.61
CA GLN A 805 -16.82 -19.56 -35.80
C GLN A 805 -17.49 -20.44 -34.73
N ILE A 806 -18.19 -19.83 -33.78
CA ILE A 806 -19.16 -20.48 -32.90
C ILE A 806 -20.55 -19.96 -33.25
N HIS A 807 -21.42 -20.83 -33.76
CA HIS A 807 -22.86 -20.84 -33.44
C HIS A 807 -23.41 -22.23 -33.69
N GLY A 808 -24.12 -22.73 -32.67
CA GLY A 808 -24.39 -24.15 -32.48
C GLY A 808 -25.65 -24.69 -33.16
N GLN A 809 -25.84 -25.99 -32.98
CA GLN A 809 -27.13 -26.65 -33.01
C GLN A 809 -27.08 -28.00 -32.27
N ASN A 810 -28.09 -28.21 -31.44
CA ASN A 810 -28.41 -29.46 -30.76
C ASN A 810 -28.68 -30.61 -31.73
N SER A 811 -28.23 -31.83 -31.39
CA SER A 811 -29.05 -33.04 -31.51
C SER A 811 -28.44 -34.23 -30.75
N HIS A 812 -29.28 -34.85 -29.93
CA HIS A 812 -29.17 -36.20 -29.38
C HIS A 812 -28.60 -37.24 -30.36
N ALA A 813 -27.71 -38.11 -29.86
CA ALA A 813 -27.74 -39.56 -30.12
C ALA A 813 -26.79 -40.29 -29.16
N GLU A 814 -27.32 -41.35 -28.56
CA GLU A 814 -26.61 -42.35 -27.75
C GLU A 814 -25.52 -43.07 -28.56
N GLY A 815 -24.41 -43.43 -27.91
CA GLY A 815 -23.30 -44.14 -28.54
C GLY A 815 -22.21 -44.51 -27.54
N GLU A 816 -22.47 -45.58 -26.80
CA GLU A 816 -21.54 -46.32 -25.93
C GLU A 816 -20.34 -46.86 -26.75
N ILE A 817 -19.11 -46.46 -26.41
CA ILE A 817 -17.89 -47.10 -26.94
C ILE A 817 -16.87 -47.27 -25.81
N HIS A 818 -16.62 -48.53 -25.48
CA HIS A 818 -15.56 -49.07 -24.63
C HIS A 818 -14.19 -48.91 -25.30
N PHE A 819 -13.19 -48.43 -24.56
CA PHE A 819 -11.77 -48.66 -24.88
C PHE A 819 -11.03 -49.04 -23.60
N SER A 820 -10.71 -50.32 -23.48
CA SER A 820 -9.54 -50.82 -22.76
C SER A 820 -8.31 -50.52 -23.60
N ASP A 821 -7.20 -50.13 -22.97
CA ASP A 821 -5.87 -50.73 -23.16
C ASP A 821 -4.85 -49.96 -22.31
N GLU A 822 -4.29 -50.67 -21.32
CA GLU A 822 -3.07 -50.31 -20.59
C GLU A 822 -1.86 -50.29 -21.54
N PRO A 823 -0.77 -49.60 -21.14
CA PRO A 823 0.53 -50.19 -21.39
C PRO A 823 1.40 -50.30 -20.14
N GLU A 824 2.17 -51.37 -20.17
CA GLU A 824 3.00 -51.99 -19.14
C GLU A 824 4.16 -51.10 -18.64
N LEU A 825 4.50 -51.33 -17.37
CA LEU A 825 5.79 -51.02 -16.76
C LEU A 825 6.93 -51.75 -17.47
N ASP A 826 8.08 -51.10 -17.61
CA ASP A 826 9.38 -51.78 -17.49
C ASP A 826 10.52 -50.84 -17.06
N ASP A 827 11.41 -51.43 -16.27
CA ASP A 827 12.64 -51.01 -15.61
C ASP A 827 13.54 -49.99 -16.34
N LEU A 828 14.11 -49.03 -15.59
CA LEU A 828 15.50 -48.58 -15.76
C LEU A 828 16.14 -48.08 -14.44
N SER A 829 17.00 -48.93 -13.87
CA SER A 829 18.01 -48.56 -12.88
C SER A 829 19.38 -48.31 -13.54
N SER A 830 20.13 -47.36 -12.98
CA SER A 830 21.59 -47.19 -13.07
C SER A 830 22.19 -46.67 -14.40
N ILE A 831 22.85 -45.51 -14.32
CA ILE A 831 24.22 -45.27 -14.82
C ILE A 831 24.76 -44.05 -14.06
N GLY A 832 25.88 -44.23 -13.35
CA GLY A 832 26.68 -43.16 -12.76
C GLY A 832 27.89 -42.82 -13.62
N SER A 833 28.27 -41.54 -13.61
CA SER A 833 29.60 -40.97 -13.89
C SER A 833 29.49 -39.46 -13.64
N GLY A 834 30.38 -38.71 -13.01
CA GLY A 834 31.81 -38.85 -12.79
C GLY A 834 32.45 -37.49 -13.12
N ILE A 835 32.56 -36.59 -12.14
CA ILE A 835 33.23 -35.28 -12.23
C ILE A 835 33.81 -35.05 -10.83
N GLY A 836 35.09 -34.81 -10.55
CA GLY A 836 36.17 -34.20 -11.31
C GLY A 836 36.79 -33.12 -10.40
N THR A 837 37.61 -33.52 -9.43
CA THR A 837 38.35 -32.62 -8.52
C THR A 837 39.39 -31.77 -9.25
N PRO A 838 39.48 -30.44 -9.02
CA PRO A 838 40.65 -29.64 -9.37
C PRO A 838 41.63 -29.57 -8.21
N GLY A 839 42.92 -29.55 -8.57
CA GLY A 839 44.04 -29.79 -7.67
C GLY A 839 44.51 -28.58 -6.86
N ARG A 840 45.09 -28.90 -5.70
CA ARG A 840 45.92 -28.06 -4.86
C ARG A 840 47.10 -27.46 -5.63
N HIS A 841 47.29 -26.15 -5.53
CA HIS A 841 48.61 -25.53 -5.59
C HIS A 841 48.93 -24.87 -4.24
N SER A 842 50.02 -25.33 -3.65
CA SER A 842 50.67 -24.81 -2.45
C SER A 842 51.77 -23.85 -2.88
N THR A 843 51.85 -22.70 -2.20
CA THR A 843 53.11 -21.98 -1.93
C THR A 843 53.04 -21.38 -0.55
N ASP A 844 53.91 -21.86 0.33
CA ASP A 844 54.25 -21.31 1.64
C ASP A 844 54.99 -19.97 1.49
N ALA A 845 54.72 -19.01 2.39
CA ALA A 845 55.74 -18.33 3.21
C ALA A 845 55.15 -17.22 4.13
N ALA A 846 55.14 -17.53 5.43
CA ALA A 846 55.75 -16.78 6.54
C ALA A 846 55.21 -15.40 7.01
N LEU A 847 54.72 -15.44 8.27
CA LEU A 847 55.20 -14.74 9.48
C LEU A 847 54.61 -13.36 9.91
N ILE A 848 54.03 -13.40 11.12
CA ILE A 848 54.17 -12.50 12.31
C ILE A 848 52.88 -11.83 12.84
N ASP A 849 52.51 -12.30 14.06
CA ASP A 849 52.00 -11.65 15.30
C ASP A 849 50.74 -10.73 15.21
N ASP A 850 49.78 -10.69 16.14
CA ASP A 850 49.72 -11.11 17.55
C ASP A 850 48.29 -10.92 18.13
N TYR A 851 48.07 -11.47 19.34
CA TYR A 851 47.05 -11.15 20.38
C TYR A 851 45.62 -11.74 20.37
N ASP A 852 45.50 -12.87 21.08
CA ASP A 852 44.66 -13.18 22.26
C ASP A 852 43.24 -12.60 22.44
N GLY A 853 42.29 -13.50 22.73
CA GLY A 853 41.41 -13.31 23.89
C GLY A 853 39.99 -13.91 23.86
N ILE A 854 39.84 -15.03 24.58
CA ILE A 854 38.70 -15.42 25.45
C ILE A 854 37.66 -16.44 24.92
N ASN A 855 37.70 -17.58 25.62
CA ASN A 855 36.84 -18.77 25.73
C ASN A 855 35.31 -18.59 25.68
N ARG A 856 34.65 -19.48 24.92
CA ARG A 856 33.36 -20.10 25.28
C ARG A 856 33.37 -21.60 24.94
N PRO A 857 32.87 -22.50 25.79
CA PRO A 857 32.80 -23.93 25.50
C PRO A 857 31.53 -24.26 24.70
N SER A 858 31.72 -24.90 23.56
CA SER A 858 30.67 -25.55 22.77
C SER A 858 30.51 -27.00 23.24
N SER A 859 29.28 -27.38 23.57
CA SER A 859 28.85 -28.78 23.61
C SER A 859 27.72 -28.93 22.59
N VAL A 860 28.04 -29.56 21.48
CA VAL A 860 27.10 -29.97 20.43
C VAL A 860 26.87 -31.46 20.62
N VAL A 861 25.63 -31.82 20.95
CA VAL A 861 25.10 -33.18 20.81
C VAL A 861 24.44 -33.23 19.45
N VAL A 862 24.92 -34.14 18.61
CA VAL A 862 24.36 -34.44 17.29
C VAL A 862 23.21 -35.43 17.47
N LEU A 863 22.03 -35.07 16.97
CA LEU A 863 21.00 -35.99 16.47
C LEU A 863 20.68 -35.60 15.03
#